data_AF-A0A5S5CZ17-F1
#
_entry.id   AF-A0A5S5CZ17-F1
#
_cell.length_a   1.000
_cell.length_b   1.000
_cell.length_c   1.000
_cell.angle_alpha   90.00
_cell.angle_beta   90.00
_cell.angle_gamma   90.00
#
_symmetry.space_group_name_H-M   'P 1'
#
loop_
_entity.id
_entity.type
_entity.pdbx_description
1 polymer ?
#
loop_
_entity_poly.entity_id
_entity_poly.type
_entity_poly.pdbx_seq_one_letter_code
_entity_poly.pdbx_strand_id
1 'polypeptide(L)'
;METLDRTSPRVDVLAYPAPTTTRFVLVMTSLLTAGLFVGTWLHNTTSAGDRWVATVAECSDAAYGAPLDPADLMAPFDRQEVFVECTAAVERTRAAWSLAGLLAAAVTAAAILYLTPAYLRWSRGLRRPNPRLAAAEHRFAELAAEAGARPAPRLLIGHSSSSEAFAFGVPGRYTVVLPPGVAARWRRPEVFDPHVRHELAHLTASDVPLTWITRSLRYAVVGLLLLPVVTEVAAWELSSLPDYLWRAVLVAGLALLTAAAALRSREFDADVRSIARHPERRQAWVAQLGAQTRERPDPWWRRPLRNHPTRAARTAVLDRPERIAAVTALDGAVAGFLVGLSSPLLTAVLTAVLAPSGRTDLVVVLVCLLLGPLLGLTVGLALWRQALVSRVAGTRPRVFVVAAGLAVGLLLGHVTSLGNTGLGLPMQHPGWVLLTSALAVGATYAVAGLGELWSDVAPRMSRPSSSWGVAVLVSSVAFGAALWLWEILRQAFEEGWLLASGALVSEVGTPVPAAVAGLLAAAALTALVLAPPEADAPRWLVENATTVPWPAPPRVGSVAVRTGLLSGAVAAVVLIADRFIGGAPASADEAVAQFWVVAGGAGAAALALALLVPRRGPGAGALAAVVAGLTGVLGLLVVALPDFGGSLVDLLESLAIPLGLGLAALLVASAAGGLAVRSTAGSRPAPVLGALLTLLAGIGVLSAPSVIAPWAVPASAQPGAALGAAEAGIEIATWLSSTEPDARARMRASAIEAEQLATDPAIDPQTGASLLLEGPVAGLAALRDDLTGVRVQDAQLRAVHQQLIDLVETKRLQVLAIASFLSSEDMQHVDRLRALRAQEAQQTSDVEAGIAALLDRVEDSLDD
;
A
#
# COMPACT_ATOMS: atom_id res chain seq x y z
N MET A 1 4.37 -42.91 -25.57
CA MET A 1 3.52 -41.76 -25.93
C MET A 1 2.08 -42.22 -25.77
N GLU A 2 1.57 -42.16 -24.54
CA GLU A 2 0.13 -42.27 -24.29
C GLU A 2 -0.57 -41.25 -25.18
N THR A 3 -1.61 -41.68 -25.90
CA THR A 3 -2.53 -40.81 -26.60
C THR A 3 -3.14 -39.87 -25.57
N LEU A 4 -2.50 -38.70 -25.37
CA LEU A 4 -3.04 -37.59 -24.59
C LEU A 4 -4.47 -37.40 -25.05
N ASP A 5 -5.38 -37.72 -24.12
CA ASP A 5 -6.80 -37.75 -24.33
C ASP A 5 -7.24 -36.42 -24.93
N ARG A 6 -7.51 -36.42 -26.26
CA ARG A 6 -7.84 -35.23 -27.06
C ARG A 6 -9.17 -34.58 -26.63
N THR A 7 -9.80 -35.10 -25.58
CA THR A 7 -11.14 -34.74 -25.12
C THR A 7 -11.16 -33.62 -24.08
N SER A 8 -10.02 -33.24 -23.49
CA SER A 8 -10.01 -32.13 -22.53
C SER A 8 -10.33 -30.79 -23.24
N PRO A 9 -11.36 -30.06 -22.77
CA PRO A 9 -11.77 -28.81 -23.39
C PRO A 9 -10.67 -27.76 -23.28
N ARG A 10 -10.38 -27.09 -24.40
CA ARG A 10 -9.35 -26.06 -24.45
C ARG A 10 -9.93 -24.70 -24.09
N VAL A 11 -9.35 -24.06 -23.07
CA VAL A 11 -9.81 -22.78 -22.53
C VAL A 11 -9.29 -21.61 -23.36
N ASP A 12 -10.19 -20.72 -23.78
CA ASP A 12 -9.83 -19.41 -24.33
C ASP A 12 -9.48 -18.45 -23.18
N VAL A 13 -8.22 -18.46 -22.77
CA VAL A 13 -7.69 -17.59 -21.71
C VAL A 13 -7.64 -16.10 -22.09
N LEU A 14 -7.87 -15.78 -23.37
CA LEU A 14 -7.82 -14.41 -23.91
C LEU A 14 -9.19 -13.77 -24.00
N ALA A 15 -10.25 -14.49 -23.63
CA ALA A 15 -11.58 -13.92 -23.47
C ALA A 15 -11.62 -12.84 -22.37
N TYR A 16 -10.77 -12.96 -21.36
CA TYR A 16 -10.50 -11.92 -20.37
C TYR A 16 -9.31 -11.06 -20.79
N PRO A 17 -9.20 -9.81 -20.30
CA PRO A 17 -8.01 -9.01 -20.49
C PRO A 17 -6.77 -9.82 -20.08
N ALA A 18 -5.79 -9.88 -20.97
CA ALA A 18 -4.67 -10.80 -20.82
C ALA A 18 -3.74 -10.37 -19.67
N PRO A 19 -2.94 -11.29 -19.08
CA PRO A 19 -2.00 -10.93 -18.02
C PRO A 19 -1.00 -9.85 -18.44
N THR A 20 -0.70 -9.78 -19.73
CA THR A 20 0.15 -8.73 -20.30
C THR A 20 -0.47 -7.35 -20.12
N THR A 21 -1.78 -7.19 -20.31
CA THR A 21 -2.48 -5.91 -20.12
C THR A 21 -2.36 -5.42 -18.68
N THR A 22 -2.62 -6.29 -17.70
CA THR A 22 -2.54 -5.92 -16.28
C THR A 22 -1.10 -5.61 -15.86
N ARG A 23 -0.10 -6.34 -16.38
CA ARG A 23 1.32 -6.07 -16.11
C ARG A 23 1.81 -4.78 -16.79
N PHE A 24 1.28 -4.41 -17.95
CA PHE A 24 1.59 -3.10 -18.56
C PHE A 24 1.04 -1.94 -17.76
N VAL A 25 -0.15 -2.08 -17.15
CA VAL A 25 -0.65 -1.09 -16.18
C VAL A 25 0.35 -0.91 -15.04
N LEU A 26 0.85 -2.01 -14.45
CA LEU A 26 1.88 -1.94 -13.39
C LEU A 26 3.19 -1.30 -13.85
N VAL A 27 3.64 -1.56 -15.09
CA VAL A 27 4.82 -0.90 -15.68
C VAL A 27 4.61 0.62 -15.78
N MET A 28 3.45 1.06 -16.28
CA MET A 28 3.13 2.49 -16.39
C MET A 28 3.06 3.13 -15.01
N THR A 29 2.36 2.51 -14.07
CA THR A 29 2.29 3.01 -12.69
C THR A 29 3.66 3.07 -12.05
N SER A 30 4.52 2.06 -12.22
CA SER A 30 5.90 2.06 -11.70
C SER A 30 6.70 3.27 -12.20
N LEU A 31 6.58 3.60 -13.49
CA LEU A 31 7.25 4.76 -14.06
C LEU A 31 6.72 6.08 -13.48
N LEU A 32 5.39 6.23 -13.36
CA LEU A 32 4.77 7.44 -12.84
C LEU A 32 5.07 7.62 -11.34
N THR A 33 4.98 6.56 -10.55
CA THR A 33 5.36 6.56 -9.13
C THR A 33 6.84 6.86 -8.94
N ALA A 34 7.74 6.32 -9.79
CA ALA A 34 9.15 6.70 -9.77
C ALA A 34 9.34 8.20 -10.06
N GLY A 35 8.56 8.77 -10.98
CA GLY A 35 8.52 10.21 -11.22
C GLY A 35 8.08 11.03 -10.00
N LEU A 36 6.97 10.65 -9.36
CA LEU A 36 6.50 11.28 -8.10
C LEU A 36 7.58 11.22 -7.00
N PHE A 37 8.19 10.05 -6.84
CA PHE A 37 9.25 9.80 -5.87
C PHE A 37 10.46 10.71 -6.12
N VAL A 38 10.97 10.76 -7.35
CA VAL A 38 12.12 11.60 -7.72
C VAL A 38 11.80 13.09 -7.56
N GLY A 39 10.60 13.53 -7.97
CA GLY A 39 10.19 14.93 -7.82
C GLY A 39 10.15 15.35 -6.34
N THR A 40 9.59 14.50 -5.49
CA THR A 40 9.53 14.73 -4.03
C THR A 40 10.92 14.73 -3.41
N TRP A 41 11.82 13.85 -3.85
CA TRP A 41 13.20 13.85 -3.37
C TRP A 41 13.95 15.13 -3.75
N LEU A 42 13.85 15.55 -5.01
CA LEU A 42 14.49 16.79 -5.48
C LEU A 42 13.98 18.03 -4.74
N HIS A 43 12.71 18.06 -4.34
CA HIS A 43 12.21 19.09 -3.45
C HIS A 43 13.01 19.12 -2.14
N ASN A 44 13.20 17.96 -1.51
CA ASN A 44 13.85 17.85 -0.20
C ASN A 44 15.35 18.18 -0.23
N THR A 45 16.04 17.99 -1.36
CA THR A 45 17.48 18.29 -1.51
C THR A 45 17.78 19.69 -2.08
N THR A 46 16.80 20.59 -2.06
CA THR A 46 16.97 21.96 -2.57
C THR A 46 16.55 22.95 -1.50
N SER A 47 16.84 24.24 -1.71
CA SER A 47 16.38 25.33 -0.82
C SER A 47 14.85 25.45 -0.69
N ALA A 48 14.07 24.70 -1.49
CA ALA A 48 12.65 24.55 -1.25
C ALA A 48 12.37 23.65 -0.03
N GLY A 49 13.13 22.55 0.11
CA GLY A 49 13.09 21.65 1.25
C GLY A 49 13.48 22.35 2.55
N ASP A 50 14.57 23.12 2.57
CA ASP A 50 14.99 23.86 3.77
C ASP A 50 13.91 24.83 4.26
N ARG A 51 13.30 25.58 3.32
CA ARG A 51 12.19 26.48 3.62
C ARG A 51 10.95 25.73 4.10
N TRP A 52 10.67 24.56 3.54
CA TRP A 52 9.58 23.71 3.99
C TRP A 52 9.81 23.27 5.44
N VAL A 53 11.00 22.77 5.79
CA VAL A 53 11.32 22.35 7.17
C VAL A 53 11.18 23.52 8.14
N ALA A 54 11.76 24.68 7.82
CA ALA A 54 11.66 25.87 8.67
C ALA A 54 10.20 26.33 8.86
N THR A 55 9.43 26.41 7.78
CA THR A 55 8.01 26.83 7.85
C THR A 55 7.16 25.82 8.62
N VAL A 56 7.38 24.52 8.42
CA VAL A 56 6.65 23.48 9.14
C VAL A 56 6.96 23.51 10.63
N ALA A 57 8.21 23.74 11.02
CA ALA A 57 8.59 23.93 12.42
C ALA A 57 7.90 25.16 13.03
N GLU A 58 7.96 26.32 12.36
CA GLU A 58 7.27 27.55 12.80
C GLU A 58 5.76 27.35 12.93
N CYS A 59 5.13 26.68 11.96
CA CYS A 59 3.70 26.37 11.99
C CYS A 59 3.34 25.36 13.08
N SER A 60 4.21 24.38 13.33
CA SER A 60 4.03 23.40 14.40
C SER A 60 4.08 24.09 15.76
N ASP A 61 5.07 24.95 15.98
CA ASP A 61 5.20 25.72 17.22
C ASP A 61 4.00 26.66 17.42
N ALA A 62 3.51 27.29 16.34
CA ALA A 62 2.33 28.15 16.41
C ALA A 62 1.04 27.38 16.72
N ALA A 63 0.87 26.17 16.15
CA ALA A 63 -0.32 25.35 16.35
C ALA A 63 -0.30 24.58 17.69
N TYR A 64 0.86 24.05 18.08
CA TYR A 64 0.99 23.09 19.17
C TYR A 64 1.76 23.63 20.39
N GLY A 65 2.41 24.79 20.29
CA GLY A 65 3.21 25.35 21.39
C GLY A 65 2.40 25.87 22.59
N ALA A 66 1.08 26.05 22.46
CA ALA A 66 0.22 26.37 23.59
C ALA A 66 -0.26 25.09 24.31
N PRO A 67 -0.34 25.04 25.66
CA PRO A 67 -0.95 23.91 26.36
C PRO A 67 -2.42 23.76 25.96
N LEU A 68 -2.90 22.52 25.84
CA LEU A 68 -4.33 22.25 25.59
C LEU A 68 -5.14 22.69 26.82
N ASP A 69 -6.29 23.32 26.59
CA ASP A 69 -7.30 23.42 27.64
C ASP A 69 -8.02 22.06 27.69
N PRO A 70 -7.87 21.27 28.77
CA PRO A 70 -8.51 19.97 28.88
C PRO A 70 -10.04 20.05 28.86
N ALA A 71 -10.63 21.24 29.05
CA ALA A 71 -12.06 21.45 28.91
C ALA A 71 -12.52 21.57 27.44
N ASP A 72 -11.61 21.84 26.50
CA ASP A 72 -11.92 22.01 25.09
C ASP A 72 -11.57 20.75 24.28
N LEU A 73 -12.56 19.86 24.15
CA LEU A 73 -12.45 18.63 23.38
C LEU A 73 -12.23 18.87 21.87
N MET A 74 -12.50 20.08 21.37
CA MET A 74 -12.30 20.43 19.96
C MET A 74 -10.93 21.05 19.68
N ALA A 75 -10.21 21.51 20.71
CA ALA A 75 -8.90 22.15 20.58
C ALA A 75 -7.89 21.34 19.73
N PRO A 76 -7.82 19.99 19.80
CA PRO A 76 -6.92 19.23 18.92
C PRO A 76 -7.25 19.38 17.41
N PHE A 77 -8.54 19.44 17.06
CA PHE A 77 -8.98 19.59 15.68
C PHE A 77 -8.71 21.01 15.17
N ASP A 78 -8.99 22.02 15.99
CA ASP A 78 -8.72 23.42 15.65
C ASP A 78 -7.22 23.67 15.42
N ARG A 79 -6.35 23.05 16.24
CA ARG A 79 -4.88 23.12 16.04
C ARG A 79 -4.44 22.47 14.75
N GLN A 80 -5.01 21.31 14.43
CA GLN A 80 -4.71 20.64 13.17
C GLN A 80 -5.16 21.47 11.97
N GLU A 81 -6.31 22.15 12.06
CA GLU A 81 -6.75 23.09 11.02
C GLU A 81 -5.77 24.26 10.87
N VAL A 82 -5.37 24.91 11.97
CA VAL A 82 -4.37 25.98 11.96
C VAL A 82 -3.04 25.52 11.36
N PHE A 83 -2.57 24.33 11.73
CA PHE A 83 -1.34 23.75 11.19
C PHE A 83 -1.43 23.50 9.68
N VAL A 84 -2.54 22.92 9.21
CA VAL A 84 -2.78 22.66 7.78
C VAL A 84 -2.87 23.97 6.99
N GLU A 85 -3.54 24.99 7.52
CA GLU A 85 -3.61 26.31 6.88
C GLU A 85 -2.24 26.98 6.79
N CYS A 86 -1.48 26.98 7.89
CA CYS A 86 -0.14 27.58 7.95
C CYS A 86 0.84 26.91 6.97
N THR A 87 0.82 25.57 6.86
CA THR A 87 1.73 24.81 5.99
C THR A 87 1.29 24.73 4.53
N ALA A 88 0.07 25.15 4.19
CA ALA A 88 -0.52 24.97 2.86
C ALA A 88 0.35 25.51 1.70
N ALA A 89 1.05 26.64 1.88
CA ALA A 89 1.86 27.24 0.83
C ALA A 89 3.11 26.40 0.49
N VAL A 90 3.83 25.92 1.50
CA VAL A 90 5.01 25.08 1.30
C VAL A 90 4.61 23.67 0.82
N GLU A 91 3.46 23.17 1.25
CA GLU A 91 2.89 21.92 0.76
C GLU A 91 2.51 21.96 -0.73
N ARG A 92 1.92 23.06 -1.20
CA ARG A 92 1.67 23.25 -2.65
C ARG A 92 2.95 23.25 -3.46
N THR A 93 4.03 23.81 -2.92
CA THR A 93 5.34 23.78 -3.58
C THR A 93 5.82 22.34 -3.68
N ARG A 94 5.84 21.60 -2.57
CA ARG A 94 6.19 20.16 -2.55
C ARG A 94 5.38 19.35 -3.56
N ALA A 95 4.06 19.52 -3.58
CA ALA A 95 3.16 18.85 -4.51
C ALA A 95 3.48 19.18 -5.98
N ALA A 96 3.82 20.43 -6.29
CA ALA A 96 4.21 20.83 -7.64
C ALA A 96 5.49 20.12 -8.11
N TRP A 97 6.48 19.95 -7.23
CA TRP A 97 7.69 19.17 -7.54
C TRP A 97 7.38 17.70 -7.79
N SER A 98 6.55 17.07 -6.97
CA SER A 98 6.09 15.69 -7.19
C SER A 98 5.40 15.54 -8.55
N LEU A 99 4.45 16.44 -8.87
CA LEU A 99 3.73 16.44 -10.14
C LEU A 99 4.65 16.72 -11.33
N ALA A 100 5.65 17.58 -11.19
CA ALA A 100 6.65 17.83 -12.22
C ALA A 100 7.49 16.57 -12.50
N GLY A 101 7.88 15.82 -11.46
CA GLY A 101 8.56 14.54 -11.60
C GLY A 101 7.70 13.48 -12.32
N LEU A 102 6.41 13.38 -11.97
CA LEU A 102 5.45 12.53 -12.68
C LEU A 102 5.34 12.91 -14.16
N LEU A 103 5.18 14.21 -14.44
CA LEU A 103 5.07 14.72 -15.81
C LEU A 103 6.34 14.44 -16.60
N ALA A 104 7.52 14.66 -16.02
CA ALA A 104 8.81 14.36 -16.64
C ALA A 104 8.93 12.87 -17.00
N ALA A 105 8.50 11.96 -16.12
CA ALA A 105 8.47 10.53 -16.38
C ALA A 105 7.51 10.19 -17.53
N ALA A 106 6.31 10.77 -17.55
CA ALA A 106 5.32 10.58 -18.61
C ALA A 106 5.82 11.09 -19.98
N VAL A 107 6.38 12.30 -20.02
CA VAL A 107 6.98 12.90 -21.22
C VAL A 107 8.15 12.06 -21.73
N THR A 108 8.99 11.55 -20.82
CA THR A 108 10.11 10.68 -21.18
C THR A 108 9.62 9.38 -21.81
N ALA A 109 8.59 8.72 -21.24
CA ALA A 109 7.97 7.55 -21.87
C ALA A 109 7.37 7.84 -23.24
N ALA A 110 6.68 8.97 -23.39
CA ALA A 110 6.11 9.39 -24.67
C ALA A 110 7.22 9.65 -25.71
N ALA A 111 8.26 10.40 -25.35
CA ALA A 111 9.40 10.67 -26.22
C ALA A 111 10.07 9.37 -26.68
N ILE A 112 10.34 8.45 -25.74
CA ILE A 112 10.86 7.12 -26.04
C ILE A 112 9.97 6.39 -27.03
N LEU A 113 8.65 6.37 -26.81
CA LEU A 113 7.70 5.68 -27.69
C LEU A 113 7.77 6.21 -29.13
N TYR A 114 7.86 7.52 -29.32
CA TYR A 114 7.88 8.14 -30.64
C TYR A 114 9.25 8.13 -31.32
N LEU A 115 10.35 8.21 -30.56
CA LEU A 115 11.71 8.24 -31.10
C LEU A 115 12.26 6.84 -31.39
N THR A 116 11.84 5.81 -30.64
CA THR A 116 12.35 4.43 -30.76
C THR A 116 12.21 3.87 -32.18
N PRO A 117 11.07 4.00 -32.90
CA PRO A 117 10.95 3.50 -34.26
C PRO A 117 11.95 4.11 -35.26
N ALA A 118 12.24 5.41 -35.13
CA ALA A 118 13.21 6.09 -35.98
C ALA A 118 14.63 5.61 -35.66
N TYR A 119 14.97 5.53 -34.37
CA TYR A 119 16.26 5.04 -33.89
C TYR A 119 16.53 3.59 -34.34
N LEU A 120 15.54 2.69 -34.24
CA LEU A 120 15.70 1.29 -34.67
C LEU A 120 15.92 1.15 -36.18
N ARG A 121 15.21 1.95 -36.98
CA ARG A 121 15.37 1.94 -38.44
C ARG A 121 16.79 2.35 -38.83
N TRP A 122 17.30 3.40 -38.19
CA TRP A 122 18.64 3.91 -38.42
C TRP A 122 19.72 2.94 -37.90
N SER A 123 19.67 2.59 -36.62
CA SER A 123 20.70 1.78 -35.95
C SER A 123 20.82 0.34 -36.44
N ARG A 124 19.71 -0.29 -36.87
CA ARG A 124 19.70 -1.70 -37.31
C ARG A 124 19.81 -1.86 -38.83
N GLY A 125 19.97 -0.77 -39.58
CA GLY A 125 20.13 -0.81 -41.04
C GLY A 125 19.00 -1.57 -41.75
N LEU A 126 17.76 -1.40 -41.29
CA LEU A 126 16.60 -2.16 -41.79
C LEU A 126 16.31 -1.81 -43.25
N ARG A 127 16.09 -2.83 -44.09
CA ARG A 127 15.89 -2.65 -45.54
C ARG A 127 14.53 -3.17 -45.98
N ARG A 128 13.99 -2.61 -47.06
CA ARG A 128 12.82 -3.19 -47.73
C ARG A 128 13.19 -4.56 -48.34
N PRO A 129 12.23 -5.50 -48.45
CA PRO A 129 12.44 -6.73 -49.19
C PRO A 129 12.95 -6.43 -50.60
N ASN A 130 13.97 -7.16 -51.05
CA ASN A 130 14.43 -7.06 -52.44
C ASN A 130 13.44 -7.81 -53.37
N PRO A 131 13.49 -7.59 -54.70
CA PRO A 131 12.56 -8.26 -55.62
C PRO A 131 12.57 -9.79 -55.55
N ARG A 132 13.67 -10.42 -55.11
CA ARG A 132 13.75 -11.89 -54.93
C ARG A 132 12.89 -12.39 -53.77
N LEU A 133 12.52 -11.51 -52.84
CA LEU A 133 11.64 -11.79 -51.70
C LEU A 133 10.20 -11.31 -51.92
N ALA A 134 9.82 -10.89 -53.14
CA ALA A 134 8.45 -10.42 -53.44
C ALA A 134 7.39 -11.47 -53.09
N ALA A 135 7.66 -12.76 -53.32
CA ALA A 135 6.75 -13.84 -52.93
C ALA A 135 6.62 -14.00 -51.40
N ALA A 136 7.69 -13.74 -50.64
CA ALA A 136 7.64 -13.74 -49.18
C ALA A 136 6.84 -12.54 -48.65
N GLU A 137 6.97 -11.37 -49.28
CA GLU A 137 6.17 -10.18 -48.98
C GLU A 137 4.69 -10.40 -49.29
N HIS A 138 4.36 -11.05 -50.41
CA HIS A 138 2.99 -11.43 -50.74
C HIS A 138 2.42 -12.40 -49.71
N ARG A 139 3.14 -13.48 -49.38
CA ARG A 139 2.71 -14.44 -48.35
C ARG A 139 2.55 -13.78 -46.97
N PHE A 140 3.43 -12.84 -46.63
CA PHE A 140 3.30 -12.06 -45.40
C PHE A 140 2.02 -11.21 -45.41
N ALA A 141 1.70 -10.55 -46.52
CA ALA A 141 0.48 -9.74 -46.66
C ALA A 141 -0.79 -10.59 -46.54
N GLU A 142 -0.79 -11.81 -47.11
CA GLU A 142 -1.87 -12.78 -46.92
C GLU A 142 -2.05 -13.13 -45.44
N LEU A 143 -0.96 -13.51 -44.75
CA LEU A 143 -1.01 -13.84 -43.32
C LEU A 143 -1.46 -12.64 -42.48
N ALA A 144 -1.07 -11.42 -42.85
CA ALA A 144 -1.50 -10.20 -42.18
C ALA A 144 -3.00 -9.94 -42.35
N ALA A 145 -3.53 -10.19 -43.55
CA ALA A 145 -4.97 -10.12 -43.84
C ALA A 145 -5.74 -11.21 -43.08
N GLU A 146 -5.24 -12.45 -43.08
CA GLU A 146 -5.78 -13.57 -42.29
C GLU A 146 -5.81 -13.25 -40.79
N ALA A 147 -4.77 -12.60 -40.27
CA ALA A 147 -4.68 -12.13 -38.88
C ALA A 147 -5.63 -10.95 -38.59
N GLY A 148 -6.13 -10.26 -39.61
CA GLY A 148 -6.96 -9.06 -39.45
C GLY A 148 -6.16 -7.83 -39.01
N ALA A 149 -4.86 -7.79 -39.28
CA ALA A 149 -4.01 -6.64 -38.96
C ALA A 149 -4.35 -5.47 -39.89
N ARG A 150 -5.05 -4.46 -39.36
CA ARG A 150 -5.45 -3.23 -40.10
C ARG A 150 -4.91 -1.98 -39.40
N PRO A 151 -4.24 -1.05 -40.11
CA PRO A 151 -3.77 -1.17 -41.49
C PRO A 151 -2.68 -2.26 -41.65
N ALA A 152 -2.47 -2.72 -42.89
CA ALA A 152 -1.49 -3.77 -43.17
C ALA A 152 -0.08 -3.32 -42.72
N PRO A 153 0.62 -4.11 -41.89
CA PRO A 153 1.95 -3.76 -41.42
C PRO A 153 2.96 -3.80 -42.56
N ARG A 154 3.97 -2.94 -42.49
CA ARG A 154 5.08 -2.97 -43.46
C ARG A 154 6.03 -4.11 -43.14
N LEU A 155 6.47 -4.85 -44.16
CA LEU A 155 7.54 -5.84 -44.01
C LEU A 155 8.90 -5.18 -44.26
N LEU A 156 9.85 -5.37 -43.35
CA LEU A 156 11.26 -5.08 -43.55
C LEU A 156 12.10 -6.33 -43.29
N ILE A 157 13.32 -6.34 -43.84
CA ILE A 157 14.30 -7.40 -43.66
C ILE A 157 15.44 -6.87 -42.79
N GLY A 158 15.77 -7.62 -41.74
CA GLY A 158 16.88 -7.30 -40.83
C GLY A 158 18.25 -7.53 -41.47
N HIS A 159 19.30 -7.12 -40.77
CA HIS A 159 20.67 -7.45 -41.16
C HIS A 159 20.93 -8.97 -41.03
N SER A 160 22.00 -9.49 -41.65
CA SER A 160 22.35 -10.92 -41.60
C SER A 160 22.62 -11.44 -40.18
N SER A 161 23.00 -10.56 -39.26
CA SER A 161 23.18 -10.86 -37.83
C SER A 161 21.87 -10.90 -37.03
N SER A 162 20.75 -10.47 -37.60
CA SER A 162 19.45 -10.51 -36.92
C SER A 162 18.97 -11.94 -36.84
N SER A 163 18.98 -12.52 -35.64
CA SER A 163 18.53 -13.89 -35.39
C SER A 163 17.02 -14.00 -35.18
N GLU A 164 16.37 -12.91 -34.76
CA GLU A 164 14.97 -12.90 -34.31
C GLU A 164 14.11 -11.94 -35.13
N ALA A 165 12.86 -12.34 -35.34
CA ALA A 165 11.83 -11.46 -35.85
C ALA A 165 11.35 -10.51 -34.74
N PHE A 166 10.88 -9.33 -35.13
CA PHE A 166 10.28 -8.39 -34.18
C PHE A 166 9.37 -7.40 -34.87
N ALA A 167 8.37 -6.91 -34.15
CA ALA A 167 7.51 -5.81 -34.56
C ALA A 167 7.86 -4.49 -33.85
N PHE A 168 7.76 -3.36 -34.57
CA PHE A 168 7.93 -2.02 -34.03
C PHE A 168 7.07 -0.98 -34.75
N GLY A 169 6.89 0.20 -34.14
CA GLY A 169 6.11 1.30 -34.72
C GLY A 169 5.20 1.96 -33.70
N VAL A 170 4.42 2.92 -34.17
CA VAL A 170 3.38 3.63 -33.40
C VAL A 170 2.00 3.07 -33.74
N PRO A 171 0.97 3.27 -32.89
CA PRO A 171 -0.40 2.89 -33.21
C PRO A 171 -0.82 3.26 -34.63
N GLY A 172 -1.31 2.28 -35.38
CA GLY A 172 -1.74 2.44 -36.78
C GLY A 172 -0.61 2.49 -37.83
N ARG A 173 0.67 2.44 -37.45
CA ARG A 173 1.81 2.42 -38.40
C ARG A 173 2.87 1.42 -37.96
N TYR A 174 2.54 0.14 -38.04
CA TYR A 174 3.40 -0.94 -37.62
C TYR A 174 4.31 -1.46 -38.73
N THR A 175 5.45 -1.98 -38.32
CA THR A 175 6.45 -2.61 -39.18
C THR A 175 6.88 -3.93 -38.53
N VAL A 176 6.86 -5.02 -39.31
CA VAL A 176 7.41 -6.32 -38.91
C VAL A 176 8.76 -6.50 -39.60
N VAL A 177 9.76 -6.90 -38.84
CA VAL A 177 11.10 -7.22 -39.33
C VAL A 177 11.30 -8.71 -39.30
N LEU A 178 11.64 -9.31 -40.44
CA LEU A 178 12.02 -10.72 -40.52
C LEU A 178 13.55 -10.87 -40.67
N PRO A 179 14.16 -11.85 -39.98
CA PRO A 179 15.50 -12.32 -40.30
C PRO A 179 15.60 -12.75 -41.76
N PRO A 180 16.71 -12.45 -42.47
CA PRO A 180 16.89 -12.90 -43.86
C PRO A 180 16.70 -14.42 -44.02
N GLY A 181 17.18 -15.22 -43.06
CA GLY A 181 17.04 -16.67 -43.08
C GLY A 181 15.61 -17.18 -42.89
N VAL A 182 14.72 -16.42 -42.24
CA VAL A 182 13.30 -16.76 -42.15
C VAL A 182 12.60 -16.34 -43.44
N ALA A 183 12.85 -15.12 -43.92
CA ALA A 183 12.25 -14.62 -45.17
C ALA A 183 12.63 -15.47 -46.40
N ALA A 184 13.87 -15.96 -46.48
CA ALA A 184 14.31 -16.85 -47.55
C ALA A 184 13.61 -18.23 -47.52
N ARG A 185 13.04 -18.63 -46.38
CA ARG A 185 12.32 -19.91 -46.19
C ARG A 185 10.81 -19.79 -46.36
N TRP A 186 10.31 -18.76 -47.05
CA TRP A 186 8.87 -18.58 -47.30
C TRP A 186 8.16 -19.79 -47.95
N ARG A 187 8.90 -20.59 -48.74
CA ARG A 187 8.39 -21.84 -49.36
C ARG A 187 8.22 -23.00 -48.38
N ARG A 188 8.72 -22.85 -47.15
CA ARG A 188 8.59 -23.80 -46.05
C ARG A 188 7.55 -23.25 -45.07
N PRO A 189 6.25 -23.44 -45.35
CA PRO A 189 5.19 -22.88 -44.51
C PRO A 189 5.33 -23.35 -43.06
N GLU A 190 5.79 -24.57 -42.81
CA GLU A 190 6.06 -25.09 -41.47
C GLU A 190 7.09 -24.27 -40.66
N VAL A 191 7.93 -23.48 -41.34
CA VAL A 191 8.90 -22.58 -40.71
C VAL A 191 8.46 -21.12 -40.74
N PHE A 192 8.02 -20.64 -41.89
CA PHE A 192 7.72 -19.22 -42.15
C PHE A 192 6.42 -18.77 -41.50
N ASP A 193 5.34 -19.52 -41.71
CA ASP A 193 4.00 -19.14 -41.30
C ASP A 193 3.85 -18.95 -39.78
N PRO A 194 4.35 -19.87 -38.91
CA PRO A 194 4.20 -19.70 -37.47
C PRO A 194 4.96 -18.49 -36.92
N HIS A 195 6.18 -18.22 -37.44
CA HIS A 195 6.93 -17.01 -37.06
C HIS A 195 6.17 -15.75 -37.42
N VAL A 196 5.64 -15.67 -38.65
CA VAL A 196 4.88 -14.49 -39.08
C VAL A 196 3.59 -14.35 -38.28
N ARG A 197 2.85 -15.43 -38.01
CA ARG A 197 1.63 -15.38 -37.19
C ARG A 197 1.92 -14.95 -35.75
N HIS A 198 3.03 -15.39 -35.16
CA HIS A 198 3.48 -14.92 -33.83
C HIS A 198 3.72 -13.41 -33.82
N GLU A 199 4.46 -12.87 -34.79
CA GLU A 199 4.68 -11.42 -34.89
C GLU A 199 3.40 -10.63 -35.16
N LEU A 200 2.48 -11.17 -35.96
CA LEU A 200 1.17 -10.56 -36.21
C LEU A 200 0.25 -10.64 -34.99
N ALA A 201 0.41 -11.64 -34.13
CA ALA A 201 -0.32 -11.74 -32.88
C ALA A 201 0.03 -10.58 -31.92
N HIS A 202 1.28 -10.12 -31.91
CA HIS A 202 1.66 -8.91 -31.18
C HIS A 202 0.98 -7.65 -31.72
N LEU A 203 0.86 -7.54 -33.05
CA LEU A 203 0.22 -6.40 -33.70
C LEU A 203 -1.28 -6.33 -33.43
N THR A 204 -1.97 -7.46 -33.58
CA THR A 204 -3.42 -7.55 -33.33
C THR A 204 -3.76 -7.33 -31.86
N ALA A 205 -2.84 -7.67 -30.95
CA ALA A 205 -2.95 -7.36 -29.53
C ALA A 205 -2.65 -5.89 -29.18
N SER A 206 -2.20 -5.08 -30.15
CA SER A 206 -1.75 -3.70 -29.94
C SER A 206 -0.67 -3.56 -28.85
N ASP A 207 0.15 -4.59 -28.65
CA ASP A 207 1.12 -4.65 -27.54
C ASP A 207 2.49 -4.04 -27.87
N VAL A 208 2.73 -3.71 -29.15
CA VAL A 208 4.02 -3.23 -29.65
C VAL A 208 4.45 -1.90 -29.00
N PRO A 209 3.61 -0.85 -28.91
CA PRO A 209 3.96 0.40 -28.22
C PRO A 209 4.37 0.16 -26.75
N LEU A 210 3.57 -0.62 -26.03
CA LEU A 210 3.77 -0.93 -24.62
C LEU A 210 5.06 -1.72 -24.40
N THR A 211 5.42 -2.59 -25.35
CA THR A 211 6.70 -3.31 -25.34
C THR A 211 7.90 -2.37 -25.41
N TRP A 212 7.83 -1.33 -26.25
CA TRP A 212 8.91 -0.35 -26.37
C TRP A 212 9.01 0.52 -25.12
N ILE A 213 7.89 0.96 -24.55
CA ILE A 213 7.89 1.63 -23.25
C ILE A 213 8.53 0.72 -22.19
N THR A 214 8.10 -0.55 -22.12
CA THR A 214 8.60 -1.52 -21.13
C THR A 214 10.09 -1.81 -21.28
N ARG A 215 10.59 -1.98 -22.51
CA ARG A 215 12.02 -2.19 -22.78
C ARG A 215 12.86 -0.98 -22.42
N SER A 216 12.29 0.21 -22.60
CA SER A 216 12.98 1.47 -22.34
C SER A 216 12.82 1.96 -20.91
N LEU A 217 11.89 1.36 -20.15
CA LEU A 217 11.70 1.61 -18.72
C LEU A 217 13.02 1.52 -17.96
N ARG A 218 13.88 0.55 -18.30
CA ARG A 218 15.21 0.42 -17.66
C ARG A 218 16.10 1.64 -17.84
N TYR A 219 15.97 2.37 -18.96
CA TYR A 219 16.75 3.57 -19.21
C TYR A 219 16.08 4.79 -18.57
N ALA A 220 14.75 4.88 -18.68
CA ALA A 220 13.98 5.98 -18.10
C ALA A 220 14.06 5.96 -16.57
N VAL A 221 13.76 4.83 -15.93
CA VAL A 221 13.76 4.68 -14.46
C VAL A 221 15.18 4.86 -13.90
N VAL A 222 16.20 4.25 -14.51
CA VAL A 222 17.58 4.45 -14.05
C VAL A 222 18.01 5.90 -14.22
N GLY A 223 17.72 6.53 -15.37
CA GLY A 223 18.04 7.94 -15.59
C GLY A 223 17.35 8.87 -14.59
N LEU A 224 16.06 8.65 -14.34
CA LEU A 224 15.28 9.41 -13.36
C LEU A 224 15.82 9.23 -11.94
N LEU A 225 16.10 7.99 -11.53
CA LEU A 225 16.60 7.70 -10.18
C LEU A 225 18.06 8.10 -9.97
N LEU A 226 18.86 8.29 -11.04
CA LEU A 226 20.21 8.83 -10.92
C LEU A 226 20.21 10.35 -10.71
N LEU A 227 19.13 11.05 -11.08
CA LEU A 227 19.08 12.51 -11.00
C LEU A 227 19.28 13.02 -9.55
N PRO A 228 18.56 12.51 -8.53
CA PRO A 228 18.85 12.84 -7.14
C PRO A 228 20.28 12.57 -6.66
N VAL A 229 20.88 11.45 -7.10
CA VAL A 229 22.28 11.12 -6.74
C VAL A 229 23.22 12.18 -7.28
N VAL A 230 23.01 12.63 -8.52
CA VAL A 230 23.83 13.68 -9.13
C VAL A 230 23.64 15.01 -8.41
N THR A 231 22.42 15.36 -8.01
CA THR A 231 22.15 16.62 -7.30
C THR A 231 22.78 16.64 -5.90
N GLU A 232 22.66 15.56 -5.13
CA GLU A 232 23.26 15.47 -3.79
C GLU A 232 24.79 15.48 -3.84
N VAL A 233 25.39 14.72 -4.76
CA VAL A 233 26.85 14.71 -4.94
C VAL A 233 27.36 16.09 -5.38
N ALA A 234 26.61 16.80 -6.22
CA ALA A 234 26.97 18.16 -6.62
C ALA A 234 26.82 19.18 -5.48
N ALA A 235 25.84 18.97 -4.58
CA ALA A 235 25.61 19.80 -3.40
C ALA A 235 26.52 19.46 -2.20
N TRP A 236 27.27 18.35 -2.26
CA TRP A 236 28.07 17.79 -1.16
C TRP A 236 27.24 17.33 0.07
N GLU A 237 25.96 16.99 -0.14
CA GLU A 237 25.03 16.52 0.89
C GLU A 237 24.92 14.98 0.88
N LEU A 238 25.96 14.29 1.34
CA LEU A 238 26.03 12.82 1.24
C LEU A 238 25.31 12.06 2.37
N SER A 239 24.72 12.76 3.34
CA SER A 239 24.10 12.15 4.53
C SER A 239 22.80 11.42 4.22
N SER A 240 22.00 11.92 3.27
CA SER A 240 20.73 11.32 2.82
C SER A 240 20.92 10.22 1.78
N LEU A 241 22.08 10.18 1.12
CA LEU A 241 22.35 9.30 -0.01
C LEU A 241 22.18 7.80 0.32
N PRO A 242 22.62 7.26 1.48
CA PRO A 242 22.36 5.86 1.82
C PRO A 242 20.87 5.54 1.90
N ASP A 243 20.05 6.40 2.52
CA ASP A 243 18.59 6.23 2.60
C ASP A 243 17.96 6.28 1.20
N TYR A 244 18.42 7.21 0.37
CA TYR A 244 17.98 7.29 -1.02
C TYR A 244 18.28 6.01 -1.81
N LEU A 245 19.55 5.55 -1.76
CA LEU A 245 20.06 4.52 -2.65
C LEU A 245 19.33 3.20 -2.46
N TRP A 246 19.03 2.79 -1.23
CA TRP A 246 18.32 1.53 -1.00
C TRP A 246 16.87 1.60 -1.52
N ARG A 247 16.18 2.74 -1.33
CA ARG A 247 14.83 2.98 -1.86
C ARG A 247 14.82 2.99 -3.38
N ALA A 248 15.76 3.72 -3.99
CA ALA A 248 15.94 3.79 -5.43
C ALA A 248 16.24 2.41 -6.03
N VAL A 249 17.12 1.62 -5.40
CA VAL A 249 17.42 0.24 -5.83
C VAL A 249 16.16 -0.64 -5.77
N LEU A 250 15.34 -0.51 -4.74
CA LEU A 250 14.10 -1.28 -4.60
C LEU A 250 13.06 -0.89 -5.67
N VAL A 251 12.83 0.41 -5.89
CA VAL A 251 11.96 0.93 -6.95
C VAL A 251 12.44 0.46 -8.32
N ALA A 252 13.74 0.59 -8.61
CA ALA A 252 14.32 0.13 -9.87
C ALA A 252 14.19 -1.39 -10.03
N GLY A 253 14.52 -2.16 -9.00
CA GLY A 253 14.45 -3.61 -8.99
C GLY A 253 13.03 -4.11 -9.31
N LEU A 254 12.02 -3.58 -8.64
CA LEU A 254 10.62 -3.95 -8.88
C LEU A 254 10.12 -3.50 -10.25
N ALA A 255 10.47 -2.29 -10.71
CA ALA A 255 10.15 -1.84 -12.06
C ALA A 255 10.73 -2.78 -13.13
N LEU A 256 12.00 -3.19 -12.97
CA LEU A 256 12.68 -4.12 -13.88
C LEU A 256 12.09 -5.54 -13.84
N LEU A 257 11.77 -6.05 -12.67
CA LEU A 257 11.11 -7.35 -12.51
C LEU A 257 9.72 -7.37 -13.17
N THR A 258 8.96 -6.29 -13.00
CA THR A 258 7.64 -6.11 -13.63
C THR A 258 7.76 -6.02 -15.14
N ALA A 259 8.72 -5.25 -15.64
CA ALA A 259 9.00 -5.16 -17.07
C ALA A 259 9.37 -6.53 -17.66
N ALA A 260 10.25 -7.28 -17.01
CA ALA A 260 10.63 -8.62 -17.45
C ALA A 260 9.43 -9.58 -17.41
N ALA A 261 8.58 -9.52 -16.38
CA ALA A 261 7.36 -10.31 -16.30
C ALA A 261 6.35 -9.96 -17.40
N ALA A 262 6.14 -8.67 -17.69
CA ALA A 262 5.28 -8.21 -18.77
C ALA A 262 5.75 -8.72 -20.13
N LEU A 263 7.06 -8.62 -20.41
CA LEU A 263 7.65 -9.10 -21.66
C LEU A 263 7.52 -10.62 -21.81
N ARG A 264 7.71 -11.41 -20.74
CA ARG A 264 7.48 -12.87 -20.79
C ARG A 264 6.02 -13.23 -21.07
N SER A 265 5.10 -12.52 -20.41
CA SER A 265 3.66 -12.75 -20.55
C SER A 265 3.18 -12.48 -21.96
N ARG A 266 3.73 -11.42 -22.55
CA ARG A 266 3.45 -11.03 -23.93
C ARG A 266 3.75 -12.14 -24.93
N GLU A 267 4.88 -12.82 -24.75
CA GLU A 267 5.25 -13.94 -25.61
C GLU A 267 4.28 -15.12 -25.47
N PHE A 268 3.81 -15.43 -24.25
CA PHE A 268 2.80 -16.46 -24.03
C PHE A 268 1.44 -16.11 -24.66
N ASP A 269 1.03 -14.85 -24.56
CA ASP A 269 -0.22 -14.40 -25.17
C ASP A 269 -0.14 -14.45 -26.70
N ALA A 270 1.01 -14.06 -27.28
CA ALA A 270 1.24 -14.16 -28.71
C ALA A 270 1.29 -15.61 -29.20
N ASP A 271 1.91 -16.51 -28.43
CA ASP A 271 1.91 -17.95 -28.69
C ASP A 271 0.49 -18.49 -28.81
N VAL A 272 -0.39 -18.21 -27.82
CA VAL A 272 -1.78 -18.68 -27.84
C VAL A 272 -2.58 -18.04 -28.97
N ARG A 273 -2.47 -16.72 -29.18
CA ARG A 273 -3.16 -16.03 -30.29
C ARG A 273 -2.76 -16.57 -31.66
N SER A 274 -1.48 -16.89 -31.85
CA SER A 274 -0.95 -17.34 -33.14
C SER A 274 -1.58 -18.66 -33.62
N ILE A 275 -2.05 -19.49 -32.68
CA ILE A 275 -2.68 -20.78 -32.97
C ILE A 275 -4.19 -20.81 -32.71
N ALA A 276 -4.77 -19.77 -32.09
CA ALA A 276 -6.20 -19.73 -31.75
C ALA A 276 -7.12 -19.88 -32.98
N ARG A 277 -6.73 -19.33 -34.13
CA ARG A 277 -7.48 -19.49 -35.40
C ARG A 277 -7.15 -20.75 -36.18
N HIS A 278 -6.04 -21.41 -35.83
CA HIS A 278 -5.52 -22.59 -36.53
C HIS A 278 -5.02 -23.66 -35.53
N PRO A 279 -5.92 -24.26 -34.73
CA PRO A 279 -5.52 -25.23 -33.70
C PRO A 279 -4.75 -26.43 -34.26
N GLU A 280 -5.02 -26.80 -35.51
CA GLU A 280 -4.34 -27.88 -36.25
C GLU A 280 -2.83 -27.63 -36.41
N ARG A 281 -2.40 -26.37 -36.37
CA ARG A 281 -0.99 -25.97 -36.55
C ARG A 281 -0.18 -25.96 -35.25
N ARG A 282 -0.80 -26.22 -34.10
CA ARG A 282 -0.11 -26.25 -32.80
C ARG A 282 1.10 -27.18 -32.79
N GLN A 283 0.97 -28.38 -33.36
CA GLN A 283 2.06 -29.36 -33.39
C GLN A 283 3.27 -28.86 -34.20
N ALA A 284 3.02 -28.18 -35.33
CA ALA A 284 4.08 -27.57 -36.12
C ALA A 284 4.82 -26.48 -35.34
N TRP A 285 4.08 -25.65 -34.58
CA TRP A 285 4.69 -24.62 -33.73
C TRP A 285 5.52 -25.24 -32.58
N VAL A 286 5.00 -26.26 -31.90
CA VAL A 286 5.73 -26.98 -30.86
C VAL A 286 6.99 -27.66 -31.41
N ALA A 287 6.90 -28.30 -32.57
CA ALA A 287 8.05 -28.91 -33.24
C ALA A 287 9.11 -27.87 -33.60
N GLN A 288 8.68 -26.69 -34.06
CA GLN A 288 9.56 -25.59 -34.37
C GLN A 288 10.28 -25.03 -33.14
N LEU A 289 9.56 -24.85 -32.02
CA LEU A 289 10.18 -24.46 -30.75
C LEU A 289 11.22 -25.50 -30.30
N GLY A 290 10.95 -26.79 -30.50
CA GLY A 290 11.87 -27.90 -30.23
C GLY A 290 13.14 -27.89 -31.10
N ALA A 291 13.05 -27.41 -32.33
CA ALA A 291 14.15 -27.39 -33.29
C ALA A 291 15.17 -26.26 -33.08
N GLN A 292 14.85 -25.27 -32.24
CA GLN A 292 15.78 -24.18 -31.93
C GLN A 292 16.98 -24.68 -31.07
N THR A 293 18.13 -24.00 -31.08
CA THR A 293 19.39 -24.42 -30.41
C THR A 293 19.30 -24.47 -28.89
N ARG A 294 19.79 -25.51 -28.20
CA ARG A 294 19.63 -25.67 -26.72
C ARG A 294 19.89 -24.37 -25.94
N GLU A 295 18.94 -24.03 -25.06
CA GLU A 295 19.10 -22.90 -24.12
C GLU A 295 20.28 -23.18 -23.18
N ARG A 296 21.15 -22.18 -22.99
CA ARG A 296 22.16 -22.25 -21.93
C ARG A 296 21.45 -22.10 -20.57
N PRO A 297 21.81 -22.89 -19.56
CA PRO A 297 21.27 -22.73 -18.22
C PRO A 297 21.73 -21.37 -17.68
N ASP A 298 20.78 -20.50 -17.31
CA ASP A 298 21.12 -19.27 -16.59
C ASP A 298 21.16 -19.51 -15.07
N PRO A 299 22.01 -18.76 -14.36
CA PRO A 299 22.00 -18.73 -12.91
C PRO A 299 20.63 -18.27 -12.40
N TRP A 300 20.24 -18.77 -11.22
CA TRP A 300 18.89 -18.62 -10.68
C TRP A 300 18.46 -17.14 -10.53
N TRP A 301 19.37 -16.25 -10.17
CA TRP A 301 19.11 -14.82 -9.98
C TRP A 301 18.84 -14.07 -11.29
N ARG A 302 19.30 -14.58 -12.45
CA ARG A 302 18.99 -13.99 -13.77
C ARG A 302 17.62 -14.43 -14.29
N ARG A 303 17.10 -15.56 -13.81
CA ARG A 303 15.82 -16.12 -14.28
C ARG A 303 14.64 -15.12 -14.19
N PRO A 304 14.42 -14.40 -13.07
CA PRO A 304 13.30 -13.46 -12.98
C PRO A 304 13.46 -12.22 -13.88
N LEU A 305 14.68 -11.90 -14.33
CA LEU A 305 14.99 -10.78 -15.22
C LEU A 305 15.02 -11.17 -16.71
N ARG A 306 14.74 -12.43 -17.06
CA ARG A 306 14.66 -12.88 -18.47
C ARG A 306 13.47 -12.22 -19.15
N ASN A 307 13.71 -11.59 -20.30
CA ASN A 307 12.63 -10.98 -21.10
C ASN A 307 11.84 -11.99 -21.95
N HIS A 308 12.42 -13.17 -22.20
CA HIS A 308 11.77 -14.24 -22.95
C HIS A 308 11.52 -15.46 -22.07
N PRO A 309 10.37 -16.13 -22.22
CA PRO A 309 10.12 -17.39 -21.54
C PRO A 309 10.98 -18.50 -22.13
N THR A 310 11.23 -19.54 -21.34
CA THR A 310 11.92 -20.75 -21.83
C THR A 310 11.03 -21.50 -22.81
N ARG A 311 11.63 -22.26 -23.73
CA ARG A 311 10.90 -23.12 -24.66
C ARG A 311 9.98 -24.10 -23.97
N ALA A 312 10.46 -24.73 -22.90
CA ALA A 312 9.65 -25.64 -22.10
C ALA A 312 8.40 -24.95 -21.55
N ALA A 313 8.53 -23.69 -21.12
CA ALA A 313 7.38 -22.91 -20.67
C ALA A 313 6.42 -22.56 -21.82
N ARG A 314 6.94 -22.15 -22.99
CA ARG A 314 6.13 -21.85 -24.19
C ARG A 314 5.35 -23.08 -24.66
N THR A 315 6.03 -24.22 -24.83
CA THR A 315 5.40 -25.49 -25.17
C THR A 315 4.34 -25.88 -24.14
N ALA A 316 4.65 -25.77 -22.86
CA ALA A 316 3.70 -26.12 -21.81
C ALA A 316 2.46 -25.19 -21.78
N VAL A 317 2.60 -23.93 -22.19
CA VAL A 317 1.47 -23.00 -22.33
C VAL A 317 0.63 -23.34 -23.57
N LEU A 318 1.26 -23.67 -24.69
CA LEU A 318 0.54 -24.16 -25.88
C LEU A 318 -0.22 -25.45 -25.59
N ASP A 319 0.34 -26.28 -24.70
CA ASP A 319 -0.28 -27.53 -24.25
C ASP A 319 -1.40 -27.33 -23.25
N ARG A 320 -1.24 -26.35 -22.36
CA ARG A 320 -2.12 -26.05 -21.23
C ARG A 320 -2.28 -24.53 -21.13
N PRO A 321 -3.16 -23.93 -21.95
CA PRO A 321 -3.32 -22.46 -21.99
C PRO A 321 -3.76 -21.90 -20.63
N GLU A 322 -4.40 -22.70 -19.79
CA GLU A 322 -4.80 -22.31 -18.43
C GLU A 322 -3.64 -21.83 -17.55
N ARG A 323 -2.40 -22.21 -17.87
CA ARG A 323 -1.20 -21.76 -17.16
C ARG A 323 -0.97 -20.25 -17.28
N ILE A 324 -1.44 -19.63 -18.36
CA ILE A 324 -1.36 -18.17 -18.56
C ILE A 324 -2.20 -17.43 -17.51
N ALA A 325 -3.32 -18.02 -17.08
CA ALA A 325 -4.22 -17.38 -16.12
C ALA A 325 -3.66 -17.35 -14.69
N ALA A 326 -2.56 -18.07 -14.41
CA ALA A 326 -1.96 -18.13 -13.09
C ALA A 326 -1.44 -16.75 -12.64
N VAL A 327 -1.86 -16.34 -11.45
CA VAL A 327 -1.36 -15.15 -10.76
C VAL A 327 -0.23 -15.56 -9.82
N THR A 328 0.82 -14.75 -9.77
CA THR A 328 2.05 -15.03 -9.01
C THR A 328 2.20 -14.12 -7.80
N ALA A 329 3.10 -14.47 -6.87
CA ALA A 329 3.45 -13.60 -5.75
C ALA A 329 4.02 -12.26 -6.24
N LEU A 330 4.76 -12.27 -7.36
CA LEU A 330 5.33 -11.06 -7.93
C LEU A 330 4.26 -10.07 -8.38
N ASP A 331 3.15 -10.57 -8.94
CA ASP A 331 2.04 -9.71 -9.36
C ASP A 331 1.39 -9.01 -8.16
N GLY A 332 1.19 -9.74 -7.05
CA GLY A 332 0.74 -9.18 -5.79
C GLY A 332 1.74 -8.19 -5.19
N ALA A 333 3.01 -8.58 -5.10
CA ALA A 333 4.07 -7.77 -4.49
C ALA A 333 4.32 -6.45 -5.20
N VAL A 334 4.35 -6.45 -6.54
CA VAL A 334 4.50 -5.21 -7.30
C VAL A 334 3.27 -4.32 -7.11
N ALA A 335 2.07 -4.86 -7.21
CA ALA A 335 0.85 -4.07 -7.06
C ALA A 335 0.74 -3.46 -5.65
N GLY A 336 1.02 -4.25 -4.61
CA GLY A 336 1.06 -3.79 -3.23
C GLY A 336 2.14 -2.74 -3.01
N PHE A 337 3.35 -2.97 -3.53
CA PHE A 337 4.45 -2.01 -3.42
C PHE A 337 4.12 -0.67 -4.04
N LEU A 338 3.56 -0.66 -5.25
CA LEU A 338 3.20 0.59 -5.91
C LEU A 338 2.11 1.34 -5.15
N VAL A 339 1.13 0.63 -4.57
CA VAL A 339 0.10 1.24 -3.72
C VAL A 339 0.70 1.78 -2.43
N GLY A 340 1.52 1.01 -1.72
CA GLY A 340 2.15 1.43 -0.47
C GLY A 340 3.10 2.60 -0.65
N LEU A 341 3.84 2.64 -1.76
CA LEU A 341 4.73 3.74 -2.13
C LEU A 341 3.95 4.97 -2.58
N SER A 342 2.88 4.80 -3.35
CA SER A 342 2.12 5.93 -3.90
C SER A 342 1.14 6.54 -2.90
N SER A 343 0.65 5.78 -1.90
CA SER A 343 -0.38 6.27 -0.97
C SER A 343 0.06 7.55 -0.25
N PRO A 344 1.20 7.60 0.47
CA PRO A 344 1.60 8.83 1.16
C PRO A 344 1.92 9.99 0.21
N LEU A 345 2.47 9.69 -0.98
CA LEU A 345 2.77 10.70 -2.00
C LEU A 345 1.50 11.34 -2.56
N LEU A 346 0.46 10.54 -2.81
CA LEU A 346 -0.83 11.02 -3.29
C LEU A 346 -1.60 11.75 -2.18
N THR A 347 -1.55 11.26 -0.94
CA THR A 347 -2.11 11.97 0.22
C THR A 347 -1.49 13.35 0.33
N ALA A 348 -0.16 13.47 0.33
CA ALA A 348 0.52 14.77 0.38
C ALA A 348 0.09 15.72 -0.75
N VAL A 349 0.09 15.25 -1.99
CA VAL A 349 -0.33 16.05 -3.16
C VAL A 349 -1.79 16.49 -3.06
N LEU A 350 -2.70 15.58 -2.69
CA LEU A 350 -4.12 15.88 -2.60
C LEU A 350 -4.45 16.78 -1.41
N THR A 351 -3.78 16.62 -0.26
CA THR A 351 -3.90 17.54 0.87
C THR A 351 -3.52 18.95 0.44
N ALA A 352 -2.38 19.12 -0.24
CA ALA A 352 -1.95 20.42 -0.73
C ALA A 352 -2.95 21.08 -1.72
N VAL A 353 -3.61 20.26 -2.54
CA VAL A 353 -4.61 20.72 -3.53
C VAL A 353 -5.95 21.06 -2.87
N LEU A 354 -6.37 20.30 -1.86
CA LEU A 354 -7.70 20.42 -1.25
C LEU A 354 -7.74 21.30 0.00
N ALA A 355 -6.61 21.51 0.67
CA ALA A 355 -6.50 22.40 1.84
C ALA A 355 -7.10 23.79 1.60
N PRO A 356 -6.85 24.49 0.47
CA PRO A 356 -7.45 25.81 0.21
C PRO A 356 -8.99 25.83 0.13
N SER A 357 -9.62 24.66 -0.03
CA SER A 357 -11.09 24.52 -0.07
C SER A 357 -11.69 24.01 1.23
N GLY A 358 -10.87 23.71 2.26
CA GLY A 358 -11.32 23.08 3.50
C GLY A 358 -11.86 21.65 3.29
N ARG A 359 -11.44 20.96 2.22
CA ARG A 359 -11.94 19.62 1.83
C ARG A 359 -10.91 18.51 2.00
N THR A 360 -10.07 18.61 3.03
CA THR A 360 -9.07 17.58 3.37
C THR A 360 -9.71 16.27 3.80
N ASP A 361 -10.97 16.30 4.26
CA ASP A 361 -11.83 15.13 4.51
C ASP A 361 -11.92 14.17 3.31
N LEU A 362 -11.81 14.69 2.08
CA LEU A 362 -11.91 13.90 0.86
C LEU A 362 -10.59 13.23 0.44
N VAL A 363 -9.46 13.57 1.05
CA VAL A 363 -8.13 13.12 0.60
C VAL A 363 -8.02 11.60 0.61
N VAL A 364 -8.30 10.96 1.74
CA VAL A 364 -8.19 9.49 1.90
C VAL A 364 -9.14 8.78 0.93
N VAL A 365 -10.37 9.30 0.77
CA VAL A 365 -11.36 8.75 -0.16
C VAL A 365 -10.84 8.81 -1.60
N LEU A 366 -10.30 9.95 -2.04
CA LEU A 366 -9.77 10.12 -3.39
C LEU A 366 -8.54 9.24 -3.64
N VAL A 367 -7.63 9.10 -2.68
CA VAL A 367 -6.50 8.17 -2.77
C VAL A 367 -7.01 6.73 -2.96
N CYS A 368 -8.00 6.31 -2.19
CA CYS A 368 -8.58 4.98 -2.29
C CYS A 368 -9.37 4.77 -3.60
N LEU A 369 -10.03 5.81 -4.11
CA LEU A 369 -10.70 5.79 -5.42
C LEU A 369 -9.71 5.71 -6.59
N LEU A 370 -8.44 6.08 -6.40
CA LEU A 370 -7.38 5.92 -7.41
C LEU A 370 -6.67 4.58 -7.28
N LEU A 371 -6.27 4.20 -6.07
CA LEU A 371 -5.46 3.00 -5.80
C LEU A 371 -6.29 1.70 -5.73
N GLY A 372 -7.56 1.79 -5.30
CA GLY A 372 -8.50 0.67 -5.32
C GLY A 372 -8.70 0.10 -6.73
N PRO A 373 -9.03 0.91 -7.75
CA PRO A 373 -9.10 0.46 -9.14
C PRO A 373 -7.80 -0.08 -9.71
N LEU A 374 -6.64 0.44 -9.29
CA LEU A 374 -5.35 -0.12 -9.68
C LEU A 374 -5.23 -1.58 -9.19
N LEU A 375 -5.53 -1.88 -7.92
CA LEU A 375 -5.53 -3.25 -7.39
C LEU A 375 -6.64 -4.10 -8.00
N GLY A 376 -7.83 -3.52 -8.21
CA GLY A 376 -8.96 -4.19 -8.82
C GLY A 376 -8.67 -4.64 -10.26
N LEU A 377 -8.05 -3.78 -11.07
CA LEU A 377 -7.66 -4.06 -12.45
C LEU A 377 -6.49 -5.03 -12.55
N THR A 378 -5.54 -4.99 -11.60
CA THR A 378 -4.32 -5.78 -11.68
C THR A 378 -4.44 -7.13 -10.96
N VAL A 379 -4.67 -7.12 -9.66
CA VAL A 379 -4.77 -8.32 -8.81
C VAL A 379 -6.17 -8.92 -8.88
N GLY A 380 -7.21 -8.10 -8.70
CA GLY A 380 -8.59 -8.57 -8.63
C GLY A 380 -9.06 -9.26 -9.90
N LEU A 381 -8.91 -8.59 -11.05
CA LEU A 381 -9.23 -9.14 -12.36
C LEU A 381 -8.44 -10.43 -12.65
N ALA A 382 -7.18 -10.49 -12.23
CA ALA A 382 -6.34 -11.67 -12.43
C ALA A 382 -6.83 -12.87 -11.59
N LEU A 383 -7.27 -12.65 -10.35
CA LEU A 383 -7.87 -13.67 -9.50
C LEU A 383 -9.21 -14.17 -10.06
N TRP A 384 -10.04 -13.29 -10.59
CA TRP A 384 -11.30 -13.66 -11.25
C TRP A 384 -11.06 -14.48 -12.51
N ARG A 385 -10.12 -14.05 -13.36
CA ARG A 385 -9.68 -14.83 -14.53
C ARG A 385 -9.17 -16.20 -14.10
N GLN A 386 -8.35 -16.27 -13.05
CA GLN A 386 -7.83 -17.53 -12.53
C GLN A 386 -8.95 -18.44 -12.01
N ALA A 387 -9.92 -17.93 -11.25
CA ALA A 387 -11.06 -18.70 -10.75
C ALA A 387 -11.88 -19.31 -11.91
N LEU A 388 -12.19 -18.50 -12.91
CA LEU A 388 -12.95 -18.91 -14.10
C LEU A 388 -12.20 -19.99 -14.91
N VAL A 389 -10.93 -19.74 -15.22
CA VAL A 389 -10.11 -20.66 -16.01
C VAL A 389 -9.82 -21.94 -15.25
N SER A 390 -9.55 -21.86 -13.95
CA SER A 390 -9.33 -23.03 -13.10
C SER A 390 -10.55 -23.93 -13.02
N ARG A 391 -11.76 -23.39 -13.15
CA ARG A 391 -12.98 -24.20 -13.18
C ARG A 391 -13.08 -25.08 -14.41
N VAL A 392 -12.81 -24.52 -15.60
CA VAL A 392 -12.82 -25.30 -16.86
C VAL A 392 -11.68 -26.31 -16.88
N ALA A 393 -10.50 -25.90 -16.41
CA ALA A 393 -9.31 -26.76 -16.40
C ALA A 393 -9.27 -27.76 -15.23
N GLY A 394 -10.23 -27.75 -14.31
CA GLY A 394 -10.22 -28.60 -13.12
C GLY A 394 -9.05 -28.34 -12.16
N THR A 395 -8.46 -27.14 -12.18
CA THR A 395 -7.32 -26.77 -11.33
C THR A 395 -7.74 -25.99 -10.08
N ARG A 396 -6.78 -25.70 -9.19
CA ARG A 396 -7.02 -24.91 -7.96
C ARG A 396 -6.33 -23.55 -8.06
N PRO A 397 -7.02 -22.43 -7.77
CA PRO A 397 -6.37 -21.13 -7.71
C PRO A 397 -5.40 -21.04 -6.52
N ARG A 398 -4.30 -20.32 -6.68
CA ARG A 398 -3.23 -20.14 -5.67
C ARG A 398 -3.34 -18.76 -5.00
N VAL A 399 -4.42 -18.52 -4.29
CA VAL A 399 -4.73 -17.20 -3.70
C VAL A 399 -3.71 -16.76 -2.66
N PHE A 400 -3.29 -17.68 -1.76
CA PHE A 400 -2.34 -17.37 -0.68
C PHE A 400 -1.04 -16.72 -1.19
N VAL A 401 -0.47 -17.25 -2.26
CA VAL A 401 0.81 -16.78 -2.83
C VAL A 401 0.67 -15.33 -3.31
N VAL A 402 -0.48 -14.97 -3.87
CA VAL A 402 -0.78 -13.61 -4.32
C VAL A 402 -1.03 -12.68 -3.13
N ALA A 403 -1.80 -13.14 -2.15
CA ALA A 403 -2.13 -12.40 -0.93
C ALA A 403 -0.88 -12.06 -0.10
N ALA A 404 0.00 -13.05 0.10
CA ALA A 404 1.28 -12.85 0.77
C ALA A 404 2.19 -11.89 -0.01
N GLY A 405 2.23 -12.03 -1.34
CA GLY A 405 2.90 -11.08 -2.22
C GLY A 405 2.37 -9.66 -2.00
N LEU A 406 1.05 -9.46 -2.06
CA LEU A 406 0.41 -8.17 -1.89
C LEU A 406 0.72 -7.52 -0.53
N ALA A 407 0.62 -8.28 0.56
CA ALA A 407 0.94 -7.78 1.91
C ALA A 407 2.41 -7.35 2.03
N VAL A 408 3.35 -8.21 1.60
CA VAL A 408 4.78 -7.89 1.61
C VAL A 408 5.07 -6.67 0.73
N GLY A 409 4.46 -6.61 -0.44
CA GLY A 409 4.55 -5.46 -1.33
C GLY A 409 4.10 -4.18 -0.65
N LEU A 410 2.90 -4.18 -0.07
CA LEU A 410 2.29 -3.02 0.58
C LEU A 410 3.17 -2.48 1.71
N LEU A 411 3.65 -3.35 2.59
CA LEU A 411 4.57 -3.00 3.68
C LEU A 411 5.89 -2.43 3.15
N LEU A 412 6.53 -3.11 2.20
CA LEU A 412 7.78 -2.62 1.61
C LEU A 412 7.60 -1.28 0.91
N GLY A 413 6.50 -1.10 0.17
CA GLY A 413 6.19 0.16 -0.51
C GLY A 413 6.02 1.30 0.47
N HIS A 414 5.28 1.06 1.56
CA HIS A 414 5.08 2.04 2.62
C HIS A 414 6.41 2.43 3.29
N VAL A 415 7.22 1.45 3.71
CA VAL A 415 8.55 1.71 4.29
C VAL A 415 9.48 2.44 3.31
N THR A 416 9.32 2.20 2.00
CA THR A 416 10.08 2.88 0.93
C THR A 416 9.59 4.30 0.64
N SER A 417 8.42 4.69 1.12
CA SER A 417 7.87 6.03 0.92
C SER A 417 8.67 7.10 1.66
N LEU A 418 8.89 8.23 0.99
CA LEU A 418 9.67 9.36 1.51
C LEU A 418 9.02 10.07 2.70
N GLY A 419 7.73 9.84 2.94
CA GLY A 419 7.07 10.27 4.18
C GLY A 419 7.73 9.70 5.43
N ASN A 420 8.51 8.62 5.29
CA ASN A 420 9.22 7.97 6.39
C ASN A 420 10.73 8.30 6.45
N THR A 421 11.23 9.22 5.61
CA THR A 421 12.65 9.63 5.67
C THR A 421 12.87 10.53 6.89
N GLY A 422 13.90 10.23 7.70
CA GLY A 422 14.24 10.99 8.92
C GLY A 422 13.57 10.48 10.21
N LEU A 423 12.50 9.70 10.13
CA LEU A 423 11.76 9.16 11.29
C LEU A 423 12.29 7.80 11.80
N GLY A 424 13.40 7.30 11.24
CA GLY A 424 13.88 5.94 11.50
C GLY A 424 13.01 4.87 10.81
N LEU A 425 13.17 3.59 11.19
CA LEU A 425 12.27 2.54 10.71
C LEU A 425 10.90 2.75 11.38
N PRO A 426 9.81 2.95 10.62
CA PRO A 426 8.46 3.29 11.14
C PRO A 426 7.76 2.11 11.85
N MET A 427 8.50 1.17 12.42
CA MET A 427 7.97 -0.02 13.09
C MET A 427 7.71 0.20 14.59
N GLN A 428 7.37 1.43 15.00
CA GLN A 428 7.11 1.74 16.41
C GLN A 428 5.91 0.96 16.96
N HIS A 429 4.92 0.61 16.12
CA HIS A 429 3.77 -0.20 16.53
C HIS A 429 3.60 -1.47 15.66
N PRO A 430 3.97 -2.66 16.15
CA PRO A 430 3.80 -3.90 15.37
C PRO A 430 2.34 -4.21 15.01
N GLY A 431 1.38 -3.63 15.75
CA GLY A 431 -0.06 -3.77 15.49
C GLY A 431 -0.47 -3.31 14.09
N TRP A 432 0.04 -2.18 13.61
CA TRP A 432 -0.33 -1.68 12.27
C TRP A 432 0.19 -2.61 11.16
N VAL A 433 1.37 -3.22 11.34
CA VAL A 433 1.96 -4.17 10.36
C VAL A 433 1.08 -5.42 10.24
N LEU A 434 0.65 -5.98 11.37
CA LEU A 434 -0.23 -7.15 11.42
C LEU A 434 -1.59 -6.83 10.78
N LEU A 435 -2.17 -5.69 11.13
CA LEU A 435 -3.45 -5.25 10.61
C LEU A 435 -3.39 -4.98 9.10
N THR A 436 -2.38 -4.24 8.63
CA THR A 436 -2.16 -3.97 7.20
C THR A 436 -2.07 -5.26 6.41
N SER A 437 -1.30 -6.22 6.95
CA SER A 437 -1.17 -7.56 6.36
C SER A 437 -2.51 -8.30 6.35
N ALA A 438 -3.26 -8.26 7.45
CA ALA A 438 -4.57 -8.89 7.57
C ALA A 438 -5.58 -8.29 6.59
N LEU A 439 -5.65 -6.96 6.46
CA LEU A 439 -6.54 -6.27 5.51
C LEU A 439 -6.19 -6.60 4.06
N ALA A 440 -4.90 -6.55 3.69
CA ALA A 440 -4.45 -6.90 2.34
C ALA A 440 -4.73 -8.37 1.98
N VAL A 441 -4.41 -9.30 2.88
CA VAL A 441 -4.69 -10.73 2.71
C VAL A 441 -6.20 -10.99 2.67
N GLY A 442 -6.93 -10.37 3.58
CA GLY A 442 -8.38 -10.45 3.71
C GLY A 442 -9.12 -10.01 2.46
N ALA A 443 -8.80 -8.82 1.96
CA ALA A 443 -9.36 -8.28 0.71
C ALA A 443 -9.04 -9.19 -0.48
N THR A 444 -7.81 -9.71 -0.56
CA THR A 444 -7.42 -10.65 -1.62
C THR A 444 -8.25 -11.93 -1.59
N TYR A 445 -8.49 -12.50 -0.40
CA TYR A 445 -9.33 -13.68 -0.24
C TYR A 445 -10.81 -13.40 -0.51
N ALA A 446 -11.33 -12.27 -0.05
CA ALA A 446 -12.70 -11.85 -0.33
C ALA A 446 -12.93 -11.70 -1.84
N VAL A 447 -12.03 -11.00 -2.54
CA VAL A 447 -12.07 -10.82 -4.00
C VAL A 447 -11.96 -12.15 -4.74
N ALA A 448 -11.05 -13.05 -4.33
CA ALA A 448 -10.94 -14.37 -4.93
C ALA A 448 -12.22 -15.21 -4.70
N GLY A 449 -12.82 -15.13 -3.52
CA GLY A 449 -14.07 -15.81 -3.21
C GLY A 449 -15.26 -15.27 -4.00
N LEU A 450 -15.33 -13.95 -4.20
CA LEU A 450 -16.30 -13.33 -5.09
C LEU A 450 -16.11 -13.78 -6.54
N GLY A 451 -14.86 -13.89 -7.02
CA GLY A 451 -14.57 -14.47 -8.34
C GLY A 451 -15.02 -15.93 -8.49
N GLU A 452 -14.92 -16.73 -7.43
CA GLU A 452 -15.44 -18.11 -7.41
C GLU A 452 -16.97 -18.18 -7.40
N LEU A 453 -17.67 -17.22 -6.80
CA LEU A 453 -19.13 -17.11 -6.89
C LEU A 453 -19.56 -16.61 -8.28
N TRP A 454 -18.94 -15.56 -8.81
CA TRP A 454 -19.30 -14.99 -10.10
C TRP A 454 -18.93 -15.89 -11.30
N SER A 455 -17.96 -16.78 -11.15
CA SER A 455 -17.76 -17.85 -12.13
C SER A 455 -18.95 -18.83 -12.21
N ASP A 456 -19.84 -18.91 -11.22
CA ASP A 456 -21.11 -19.64 -11.37
C ASP A 456 -22.07 -18.90 -12.32
N VAL A 457 -21.99 -17.57 -12.40
CA VAL A 457 -22.84 -16.73 -13.23
C VAL A 457 -22.36 -16.66 -14.68
N ALA A 458 -21.08 -16.96 -14.94
CA ALA A 458 -20.46 -16.82 -16.25
C ALA A 458 -21.28 -17.42 -17.42
N PRO A 459 -21.94 -18.60 -17.30
CA PRO A 459 -22.77 -19.14 -18.37
C PRO A 459 -23.95 -18.25 -18.79
N ARG A 460 -24.47 -17.39 -17.90
CA ARG A 460 -25.53 -16.43 -18.21
C ARG A 460 -25.03 -15.16 -18.88
N MET A 461 -23.72 -14.93 -18.90
CA MET A 461 -23.14 -13.74 -19.50
C MET A 461 -22.87 -13.96 -20.97
N SER A 462 -23.54 -13.18 -21.82
CA SER A 462 -23.39 -13.27 -23.28
C SER A 462 -22.03 -12.77 -23.78
N ARG A 463 -21.38 -11.89 -23.00
CA ARG A 463 -20.14 -11.22 -23.38
C ARG A 463 -19.12 -11.31 -22.25
N PRO A 464 -17.84 -11.55 -22.56
CA PRO A 464 -16.78 -11.54 -21.55
C PRO A 464 -16.60 -10.15 -20.91
N SER A 465 -16.93 -9.07 -21.62
CA SER A 465 -16.81 -7.70 -21.11
C SER A 465 -17.70 -7.36 -19.94
N SER A 466 -18.92 -7.89 -19.92
CA SER A 466 -19.80 -7.78 -18.76
C SER A 466 -19.18 -8.47 -17.55
N SER A 467 -18.56 -9.64 -17.76
CA SER A 467 -17.95 -10.44 -16.70
C SER A 467 -16.71 -9.77 -16.10
N TRP A 468 -15.78 -9.29 -16.93
CA TRP A 468 -14.59 -8.60 -16.42
C TRP A 468 -14.89 -7.19 -15.92
N GLY A 469 -15.90 -6.50 -16.44
CA GLY A 469 -16.33 -5.19 -15.93
C GLY A 469 -16.81 -5.28 -14.48
N VAL A 470 -17.66 -6.27 -14.17
CA VAL A 470 -18.08 -6.56 -12.79
C VAL A 470 -16.87 -6.94 -11.92
N ALA A 471 -15.96 -7.76 -12.45
CA ALA A 471 -14.75 -8.17 -11.73
C ALA A 471 -13.91 -6.96 -11.29
N VAL A 472 -13.65 -6.02 -12.20
CA VAL A 472 -12.90 -4.79 -11.90
C VAL A 472 -13.65 -3.95 -10.89
N LEU A 473 -14.94 -3.65 -11.10
CA LEU A 473 -15.71 -2.79 -10.20
C LEU A 473 -15.75 -3.34 -8.76
N VAL A 474 -16.17 -4.59 -8.59
CA VAL A 474 -16.30 -5.22 -7.26
C VAL A 474 -14.94 -5.34 -6.57
N SER A 475 -13.90 -5.70 -7.31
CA SER A 475 -12.54 -5.78 -6.74
C SER A 475 -12.01 -4.41 -6.34
N SER A 476 -12.32 -3.36 -7.12
CA SER A 476 -11.91 -1.98 -6.83
C SER A 476 -12.54 -1.47 -5.54
N VAL A 477 -13.82 -1.77 -5.33
CA VAL A 477 -14.54 -1.41 -4.09
C VAL A 477 -13.95 -2.16 -2.89
N ALA A 478 -13.72 -3.46 -3.00
CA ALA A 478 -13.16 -4.26 -1.91
C ALA A 478 -11.73 -3.81 -1.53
N PHE A 479 -10.85 -3.61 -2.51
CA PHE A 479 -9.50 -3.13 -2.25
C PHE A 479 -9.47 -1.67 -1.80
N GLY A 480 -10.30 -0.81 -2.38
CA GLY A 480 -10.44 0.60 -1.96
C GLY A 480 -10.86 0.71 -0.50
N ALA A 481 -11.84 -0.10 -0.07
CA ALA A 481 -12.25 -0.15 1.34
C ALA A 481 -11.15 -0.67 2.27
N ALA A 482 -10.39 -1.69 1.85
CA ALA A 482 -9.27 -2.20 2.64
C ALA A 482 -8.14 -1.16 2.78
N LEU A 483 -7.85 -0.38 1.73
CA LEU A 483 -6.88 0.71 1.78
C LEU A 483 -7.37 1.88 2.65
N TRP A 484 -8.66 2.20 2.56
CA TRP A 484 -9.28 3.25 3.37
C TRP A 484 -9.22 2.89 4.87
N LEU A 485 -9.60 1.66 5.22
CA LEU A 485 -9.47 1.13 6.58
C LEU A 485 -8.01 1.12 7.05
N TRP A 486 -7.08 0.70 6.19
CA TRP A 486 -5.67 0.71 6.52
C TRP A 486 -5.17 2.12 6.84
N GLU A 487 -5.48 3.11 6.00
CA GLU A 487 -4.99 4.48 6.16
C GLU A 487 -5.53 5.13 7.44
N ILE A 488 -6.83 4.98 7.72
CA ILE A 488 -7.45 5.48 8.97
C ILE A 488 -6.80 4.82 10.18
N LEU A 489 -6.68 3.49 10.16
CA LEU A 489 -6.16 2.77 11.32
C LEU A 489 -4.68 3.04 11.52
N ARG A 490 -3.90 3.17 10.45
CA ARG A 490 -2.49 3.55 10.54
C ARG A 490 -2.33 4.89 11.25
N GLN A 491 -3.02 5.93 10.79
CA GLN A 491 -2.96 7.27 11.39
C GLN A 491 -3.37 7.21 12.87
N ALA A 492 -4.43 6.48 13.18
CA ALA A 492 -4.91 6.38 14.54
C ALA A 492 -4.01 5.53 15.45
N PHE A 493 -3.34 4.49 14.93
CA PHE A 493 -2.37 3.67 15.68
C PHE A 493 -1.07 4.41 15.98
N GLU A 494 -0.65 5.33 15.12
CA GLU A 494 0.52 6.19 15.37
C GLU A 494 0.31 7.07 16.61
N GLU A 495 -0.93 7.36 16.96
CA GLU A 495 -1.32 8.12 18.15
C GLU A 495 -1.78 7.23 19.32
N GLY A 496 -1.65 5.91 19.19
CA GLY A 496 -1.99 4.93 20.23
C GLY A 496 -3.35 4.23 20.08
N TRP A 497 -3.55 3.15 20.86
CA TRP A 497 -4.75 2.30 20.74
C TRP A 497 -6.06 3.04 21.04
N LEU A 498 -6.03 4.00 21.96
CA LEU A 498 -7.19 4.81 22.32
C LEU A 498 -7.79 5.50 21.08
N LEU A 499 -6.97 6.22 20.32
CA LEU A 499 -7.38 6.91 19.11
C LEU A 499 -7.72 5.92 17.99
N ALA A 500 -7.01 4.81 17.87
CA ALA A 500 -7.36 3.72 16.94
C ALA A 500 -8.78 3.16 17.19
N SER A 501 -9.13 2.92 18.45
CA SER A 501 -10.47 2.45 18.83
C SER A 501 -11.56 3.50 18.55
N GLY A 502 -11.26 4.78 18.81
CA GLY A 502 -12.14 5.90 18.50
C GLY A 502 -12.37 6.06 16.99
N ALA A 503 -11.32 5.96 16.18
CA ALA A 503 -11.39 6.01 14.72
C ALA A 503 -12.19 4.84 14.12
N LEU A 504 -12.11 3.64 14.71
CA LEU A 504 -12.96 2.51 14.32
C LEU A 504 -14.44 2.81 14.53
N VAL A 505 -14.82 3.53 15.58
CA VAL A 505 -16.24 3.85 15.81
C VAL A 505 -16.67 5.04 14.97
N SER A 506 -15.90 6.13 15.01
CA SER A 506 -16.25 7.41 14.38
C SER A 506 -16.13 7.40 12.86
N GLU A 507 -15.02 6.90 12.32
CA GLU A 507 -14.76 6.92 10.87
C GLU A 507 -15.34 5.67 10.20
N VAL A 508 -15.04 4.48 10.73
CA VAL A 508 -15.53 3.23 10.15
C VAL A 508 -17.03 3.08 10.33
N GLY A 509 -17.62 3.73 11.34
CA GLY A 509 -19.05 3.74 11.54
C GLY A 509 -19.85 4.71 10.67
N THR A 510 -19.22 5.36 9.69
CA THR A 510 -19.91 6.24 8.74
C THR A 510 -20.76 5.47 7.72
N PRO A 511 -21.68 6.15 7.00
CA PRO A 511 -22.50 5.50 5.96
C PRO A 511 -21.68 4.92 4.79
N VAL A 512 -20.46 5.39 4.56
CA VAL A 512 -19.63 4.97 3.41
C VAL A 512 -19.18 3.50 3.54
N PRO A 513 -18.52 3.06 4.63
CA PRO A 513 -18.22 1.64 4.87
C PRO A 513 -19.45 0.74 4.86
N ALA A 514 -20.56 1.20 5.46
CA ALA A 514 -21.82 0.46 5.44
C ALA A 514 -22.34 0.26 4.01
N ALA A 515 -22.28 1.29 3.17
CA ALA A 515 -22.63 1.20 1.75
C ALA A 515 -21.71 0.24 0.99
N VAL A 516 -20.39 0.26 1.26
CA VAL A 516 -19.43 -0.69 0.67
C VAL A 516 -19.76 -2.13 1.09
N ALA A 517 -20.02 -2.37 2.38
CA ALA A 517 -20.44 -3.68 2.89
C ALA A 517 -21.70 -4.17 2.17
N GLY A 518 -22.71 -3.29 2.03
CA GLY A 518 -23.93 -3.55 1.29
C GLY A 518 -23.70 -3.88 -0.18
N LEU A 519 -22.82 -3.14 -0.87
CA LEU A 519 -22.45 -3.41 -2.27
C LEU A 519 -21.77 -4.78 -2.44
N LEU A 520 -20.86 -5.15 -1.54
CA LEU A 520 -20.20 -6.46 -1.57
C LEU A 520 -21.20 -7.61 -1.29
N ALA A 521 -22.09 -7.42 -0.31
CA ALA A 521 -23.17 -8.37 -0.04
C ALA A 521 -24.15 -8.50 -1.22
N ALA A 522 -24.52 -7.39 -1.86
CA ALA A 522 -25.36 -7.38 -3.04
C ALA A 522 -24.69 -8.09 -4.22
N ALA A 523 -23.38 -7.90 -4.43
CA ALA A 523 -22.62 -8.62 -5.45
C ALA A 523 -22.59 -10.13 -5.17
N ALA A 524 -22.40 -10.54 -3.91
CA ALA A 524 -22.43 -11.96 -3.51
C ALA A 524 -23.84 -12.57 -3.69
N LEU A 525 -24.89 -11.87 -3.24
CA LEU A 525 -26.28 -12.30 -3.38
C LEU A 525 -26.67 -12.43 -4.85
N THR A 526 -26.32 -11.44 -5.68
CA THR A 526 -26.57 -11.45 -7.12
C THR A 526 -25.91 -12.67 -7.76
N ALA A 527 -24.66 -12.98 -7.42
CA ALA A 527 -23.99 -14.15 -7.94
C ALA A 527 -24.69 -15.47 -7.55
N LEU A 528 -25.14 -15.58 -6.30
CA LEU A 528 -25.82 -16.76 -5.78
C LEU A 528 -27.21 -16.97 -6.39
N VAL A 529 -27.95 -15.89 -6.64
CA VAL A 529 -29.30 -15.93 -7.26
C VAL A 529 -29.19 -16.16 -8.77
N LEU A 530 -28.19 -15.56 -9.42
CA LEU A 530 -28.00 -15.67 -10.86
C LEU A 530 -27.22 -16.92 -11.30
N ALA A 531 -26.77 -17.79 -10.40
CA ALA A 531 -26.15 -19.04 -10.75
C ALA A 531 -27.19 -20.03 -11.34
N PRO A 532 -27.01 -20.55 -12.57
CA PRO A 532 -27.84 -21.62 -13.09
C PRO A 532 -27.52 -22.96 -12.39
N PRO A 533 -28.53 -23.82 -12.15
CA PRO A 533 -28.32 -25.14 -11.53
C PRO A 533 -27.54 -26.10 -12.45
N GLU A 534 -27.83 -26.02 -13.75
CA GLU A 534 -27.17 -26.77 -14.83
C GLU A 534 -26.94 -25.79 -15.98
N ALA A 535 -25.73 -25.80 -16.54
CA ALA A 535 -25.37 -24.97 -17.67
C ALA A 535 -24.18 -25.56 -18.43
N ASP A 536 -23.99 -25.11 -19.66
CA ASP A 536 -22.77 -25.32 -20.41
C ASP A 536 -21.76 -24.20 -20.12
N ALA A 537 -20.48 -24.48 -20.34
CA ALA A 537 -19.44 -23.48 -20.32
C ALA A 537 -19.76 -22.35 -21.30
N PRO A 538 -19.46 -21.08 -20.95
CA PRO A 538 -19.70 -19.97 -21.85
C PRO A 538 -18.95 -20.18 -23.16
N ARG A 539 -19.62 -19.98 -24.30
CA ARG A 539 -19.02 -20.14 -25.63
C ARG A 539 -17.80 -19.24 -25.85
N TRP A 540 -17.73 -18.11 -25.16
CA TRP A 540 -16.59 -17.20 -25.22
C TRP A 540 -15.37 -17.69 -24.42
N LEU A 541 -15.50 -18.73 -23.58
CA LEU A 541 -14.44 -19.25 -22.72
C LEU A 541 -13.80 -20.54 -23.24
N VAL A 542 -14.41 -21.19 -24.24
CA VAL A 542 -13.93 -22.48 -24.78
C VAL A 542 -13.65 -22.30 -26.27
N GLU A 543 -12.43 -22.65 -26.71
CA GLU A 543 -11.97 -22.41 -28.10
C GLU A 543 -12.75 -23.27 -29.13
N ASN A 544 -13.25 -24.44 -28.72
CA ASN A 544 -13.99 -25.35 -29.57
C ASN A 544 -15.47 -25.35 -29.16
N ALA A 545 -16.38 -25.09 -30.11
CA ALA A 545 -17.83 -24.93 -29.88
C ALA A 545 -18.57 -26.18 -29.34
N THR A 546 -17.85 -27.16 -28.80
CA THR A 546 -18.42 -28.29 -28.07
C THR A 546 -19.05 -27.81 -26.77
N THR A 547 -20.26 -28.29 -26.48
CA THR A 547 -20.93 -28.11 -25.19
C THR A 547 -20.10 -28.81 -24.11
N VAL A 548 -19.44 -28.02 -23.26
CA VAL A 548 -18.70 -28.52 -22.09
C VAL A 548 -19.60 -28.32 -20.88
N PRO A 549 -19.97 -29.37 -20.14
CA PRO A 549 -20.81 -29.20 -18.95
C PRO A 549 -20.10 -28.29 -17.93
N TRP A 550 -20.81 -27.28 -17.44
CA TRP A 550 -20.31 -26.40 -16.39
C TRP A 550 -20.50 -27.08 -15.02
N PRO A 551 -19.45 -27.17 -14.18
CA PRO A 551 -19.57 -27.79 -12.86
C PRO A 551 -20.67 -27.13 -12.02
N ALA A 552 -21.66 -27.93 -11.58
CA ALA A 552 -22.76 -27.44 -10.78
C ALA A 552 -22.25 -26.86 -9.44
N PRO A 553 -22.68 -25.66 -9.05
CA PRO A 553 -22.22 -25.04 -7.82
C PRO A 553 -22.79 -25.76 -6.59
N PRO A 554 -21.99 -25.98 -5.52
CA PRO A 554 -22.57 -26.25 -4.20
C PRO A 554 -23.52 -25.13 -3.79
N ARG A 555 -24.65 -25.48 -3.14
CA ARG A 555 -25.67 -24.53 -2.66
C ARG A 555 -25.19 -23.72 -1.44
N VAL A 556 -24.25 -22.79 -1.66
CA VAL A 556 -23.65 -21.96 -0.60
C VAL A 556 -24.61 -20.87 -0.12
N GLY A 557 -25.52 -20.37 -0.96
CA GLY A 557 -26.37 -19.22 -0.61
C GLY A 557 -27.26 -19.45 0.61
N SER A 558 -27.96 -20.58 0.67
CA SER A 558 -28.77 -20.94 1.86
C SER A 558 -27.94 -21.12 3.12
N VAL A 559 -26.68 -21.53 2.99
CA VAL A 559 -25.76 -21.69 4.14
C VAL A 559 -25.33 -20.30 4.60
N ALA A 560 -24.94 -19.41 3.69
CA ALA A 560 -24.53 -18.05 4.02
C ALA A 560 -25.62 -17.25 4.75
N VAL A 561 -26.85 -17.28 4.23
CA VAL A 561 -28.00 -16.62 4.88
C VAL A 561 -28.28 -17.22 6.25
N ARG A 562 -28.30 -18.55 6.40
CA ARG A 562 -28.53 -19.19 7.70
C ARG A 562 -27.42 -18.91 8.71
N THR A 563 -26.16 -18.90 8.27
CA THR A 563 -25.03 -18.52 9.13
C THR A 563 -25.18 -17.08 9.59
N GLY A 564 -25.49 -16.15 8.68
CA GLY A 564 -25.72 -14.75 9.04
C GLY A 564 -26.87 -14.57 10.02
N LEU A 565 -28.04 -15.14 9.73
CA LEU A 565 -29.22 -15.07 10.60
C LEU A 565 -28.94 -15.64 12.00
N LEU A 566 -28.30 -16.81 12.07
CA LEU A 566 -28.04 -17.46 13.36
C LEU A 566 -26.99 -16.70 14.18
N SER A 567 -25.90 -16.23 13.56
CA SER A 567 -24.91 -15.37 14.22
C SER A 567 -25.54 -14.07 14.72
N GLY A 568 -26.30 -13.37 13.87
CA GLY A 568 -26.98 -12.13 14.28
C GLY A 568 -28.02 -12.34 15.37
N ALA A 569 -28.76 -13.47 15.36
CA ALA A 569 -29.68 -13.82 16.43
C ALA A 569 -28.96 -14.10 17.76
N VAL A 570 -27.79 -14.75 17.73
CA VAL A 570 -26.96 -14.94 18.94
C VAL A 570 -26.45 -13.60 19.46
N ALA A 571 -25.97 -12.71 18.58
CA ALA A 571 -25.56 -11.36 18.99
C ALA A 571 -26.74 -10.61 19.65
N ALA A 572 -27.93 -10.66 19.05
CA ALA A 572 -29.15 -10.09 19.63
C ALA A 572 -29.49 -10.68 21.01
N VAL A 573 -29.37 -12.00 21.19
CA VAL A 573 -29.60 -12.64 22.49
C VAL A 573 -28.57 -12.21 23.52
N VAL A 574 -27.29 -12.07 23.14
CA VAL A 574 -26.23 -11.57 24.03
C VAL A 574 -26.54 -10.15 24.49
N LEU A 575 -26.93 -9.26 23.57
CA LEU A 575 -27.32 -7.88 23.87
C LEU A 575 -28.54 -7.80 24.79
N ILE A 576 -29.55 -8.63 24.53
CA ILE A 576 -30.77 -8.71 25.34
C ILE A 576 -30.42 -9.21 26.75
N ALA A 577 -29.60 -10.26 26.86
CA ALA A 577 -29.17 -10.81 28.13
C ALA A 577 -28.35 -9.80 28.95
N ASP A 578 -27.43 -9.10 28.29
CA ASP A 578 -26.64 -8.01 28.87
C ASP A 578 -27.55 -6.91 29.44
N ARG A 579 -28.52 -6.43 28.64
CA ARG A 579 -29.54 -5.46 29.08
C ARG A 579 -30.38 -5.97 30.25
N PHE A 580 -30.79 -7.23 30.24
CA PHE A 580 -31.59 -7.82 31.33
C PHE A 580 -30.80 -7.95 32.63
N ILE A 581 -29.49 -8.17 32.56
CA ILE A 581 -28.61 -8.35 33.73
C ILE A 581 -28.12 -6.99 34.27
N GLY A 582 -27.63 -6.12 33.37
CA GLY A 582 -27.02 -4.84 33.72
C GLY A 582 -28.00 -3.67 33.87
N GLY A 583 -29.18 -3.73 33.26
CA GLY A 583 -30.11 -2.60 33.18
C GLY A 583 -29.84 -1.70 31.97
N ALA A 584 -30.34 -0.46 31.99
CA ALA A 584 -30.12 0.50 30.90
C ALA A 584 -28.64 0.87 30.76
N PRO A 585 -28.12 1.08 29.53
CA PRO A 585 -26.74 1.44 29.34
C PRO A 585 -26.48 2.73 30.12
N ALA A 586 -25.63 2.63 31.12
CA ALA A 586 -25.31 3.74 32.02
C ALA A 586 -24.34 4.73 31.37
N SER A 587 -23.68 4.35 30.27
CA SER A 587 -22.67 5.15 29.58
C SER A 587 -22.66 4.94 28.05
N ALA A 588 -21.97 5.84 27.33
CA ALA A 588 -21.65 5.68 25.90
C ALA A 588 -20.77 4.43 25.64
N ASP A 589 -19.91 4.10 26.60
CA ASP A 589 -19.34 2.76 26.88
C ASP A 589 -20.14 1.59 26.40
N GLU A 590 -21.21 1.41 27.14
CA GLU A 590 -22.04 0.24 27.02
C GLU A 590 -22.73 0.23 25.65
N ALA A 591 -23.11 1.40 25.12
CA ALA A 591 -23.64 1.50 23.76
C ALA A 591 -22.62 1.06 22.68
N VAL A 592 -21.34 1.37 22.87
CA VAL A 592 -20.29 1.03 21.89
C VAL A 592 -19.86 -0.42 21.99
N ALA A 593 -19.76 -0.95 23.21
CA ALA A 593 -19.59 -2.39 23.41
C ALA A 593 -20.71 -3.17 22.70
N GLN A 594 -21.95 -2.68 22.74
CA GLN A 594 -23.07 -3.28 22.02
C GLN A 594 -22.88 -3.26 20.49
N PHE A 595 -22.36 -2.16 19.90
CA PHE A 595 -21.99 -2.14 18.48
C PHE A 595 -20.91 -3.17 18.13
N TRP A 596 -19.91 -3.34 19.01
CA TRP A 596 -18.86 -4.34 18.85
C TRP A 596 -19.37 -5.78 18.95
N VAL A 597 -20.38 -6.07 19.77
CA VAL A 597 -21.05 -7.38 19.80
C VAL A 597 -21.70 -7.69 18.44
N VAL A 598 -22.38 -6.73 17.83
CA VAL A 598 -22.98 -6.90 16.49
C VAL A 598 -21.90 -7.09 15.42
N ALA A 599 -20.85 -6.26 15.43
CA ALA A 599 -19.73 -6.37 14.51
C ALA A 599 -18.98 -7.72 14.66
N GLY A 600 -18.80 -8.18 15.89
CA GLY A 600 -18.25 -9.49 16.22
C GLY A 600 -19.11 -10.62 15.67
N GLY A 601 -20.44 -10.49 15.72
CA GLY A 601 -21.38 -11.39 15.05
C GLY A 601 -21.18 -11.46 13.53
N ALA A 602 -21.01 -10.30 12.88
CA ALA A 602 -20.71 -10.23 11.45
C ALA A 602 -19.37 -10.88 11.09
N GLY A 603 -18.31 -10.59 11.85
CA GLY A 603 -16.98 -11.20 11.69
C GLY A 603 -17.00 -12.72 11.89
N ALA A 604 -17.69 -13.19 12.92
CA ALA A 604 -17.85 -14.63 13.22
C ALA A 604 -18.57 -15.39 12.08
N ALA A 605 -19.63 -14.80 11.52
CA ALA A 605 -20.35 -15.38 10.39
C ALA A 605 -19.44 -15.50 9.15
N ALA A 606 -18.67 -14.45 8.85
CA ALA A 606 -17.70 -14.45 7.76
C ALA A 606 -16.58 -15.50 7.99
N LEU A 607 -16.03 -15.56 9.20
CA LEU A 607 -14.96 -16.48 9.57
C LEU A 607 -15.41 -17.94 9.43
N ALA A 608 -16.61 -18.27 9.92
CA ALA A 608 -17.15 -19.62 9.83
C ALA A 608 -17.28 -20.09 8.38
N LEU A 609 -17.74 -19.22 7.47
CA LEU A 609 -17.81 -19.53 6.05
C LEU A 609 -16.43 -19.63 5.40
N ALA A 610 -15.51 -18.73 5.74
CA ALA A 610 -14.15 -18.76 5.21
C ALA A 610 -13.41 -20.06 5.59
N LEU A 611 -13.64 -20.57 6.80
CA LEU A 611 -13.08 -21.83 7.32
C LEU A 611 -13.72 -23.09 6.69
N LEU A 612 -15.06 -23.12 6.58
CA LEU A 612 -15.81 -24.35 6.26
C LEU A 612 -16.29 -24.45 4.81
N VAL A 613 -16.18 -23.37 4.04
CA VAL A 613 -16.54 -23.35 2.62
C VAL A 613 -15.31 -22.95 1.80
N PRO A 614 -14.41 -23.91 1.48
CA PRO A 614 -13.19 -23.60 0.76
C PRO A 614 -13.44 -22.81 -0.53
N ARG A 615 -12.61 -21.79 -0.76
CA ARG A 615 -12.63 -20.89 -1.93
C ARG A 615 -13.80 -19.92 -1.99
N ARG A 616 -15.03 -20.39 -1.82
CA ARG A 616 -16.25 -19.56 -1.94
C ARG A 616 -16.61 -18.84 -0.64
N GLY A 617 -16.17 -19.39 0.49
CA GLY A 617 -16.45 -18.93 1.85
C GLY A 617 -16.20 -17.45 2.07
N PRO A 618 -15.01 -16.91 1.75
CA PRO A 618 -14.75 -15.48 1.92
C PRO A 618 -15.72 -14.58 1.14
N GLY A 619 -16.07 -14.95 -0.10
CA GLY A 619 -17.04 -14.18 -0.90
C GLY A 619 -18.48 -14.31 -0.39
N ALA A 620 -18.89 -15.50 0.05
CA ALA A 620 -20.20 -15.72 0.68
C ALA A 620 -20.28 -15.09 2.07
N GLY A 621 -19.14 -14.93 2.74
CA GLY A 621 -18.96 -14.23 4.01
C GLY A 621 -19.41 -12.78 3.94
N ALA A 622 -19.25 -12.10 2.79
CA ALA A 622 -19.74 -10.73 2.61
C ALA A 622 -21.27 -10.64 2.79
N LEU A 623 -22.03 -11.60 2.24
CA LEU A 623 -23.47 -11.68 2.44
C LEU A 623 -23.82 -12.03 3.90
N ALA A 624 -23.15 -13.04 4.46
CA ALA A 624 -23.43 -13.50 5.82
C ALA A 624 -23.12 -12.43 6.88
N ALA A 625 -22.05 -11.66 6.71
CA ALA A 625 -21.68 -10.55 7.59
C ALA A 625 -22.76 -9.46 7.61
N VAL A 626 -23.25 -9.03 6.44
CA VAL A 626 -24.33 -8.02 6.38
C VAL A 626 -25.64 -8.58 6.94
N VAL A 627 -26.01 -9.83 6.64
CA VAL A 627 -27.21 -10.46 7.23
C VAL A 627 -27.10 -10.56 8.75
N ALA A 628 -25.92 -10.93 9.27
CA ALA A 628 -25.66 -10.98 10.71
C ALA A 628 -25.73 -9.58 11.34
N GLY A 629 -25.11 -8.57 10.72
CA GLY A 629 -25.17 -7.19 11.17
C GLY A 629 -26.60 -6.67 11.25
N LEU A 630 -27.38 -6.79 10.16
CA LEU A 630 -28.79 -6.37 10.14
C LEU A 630 -29.63 -7.10 11.20
N THR A 631 -29.43 -8.40 11.38
CA THR A 631 -30.16 -9.19 12.39
C THR A 631 -29.76 -8.81 13.81
N GLY A 632 -28.46 -8.55 14.05
CA GLY A 632 -27.97 -8.10 15.35
C GLY A 632 -28.46 -6.69 15.69
N VAL A 633 -28.50 -5.78 14.71
CA VAL A 633 -29.08 -4.44 14.92
C VAL A 633 -30.56 -4.53 15.28
N LEU A 634 -31.35 -5.41 14.67
CA LEU A 634 -32.74 -5.59 15.11
C LEU A 634 -32.83 -5.96 16.60
N GLY A 635 -31.89 -6.75 17.12
CA GLY A 635 -31.77 -7.01 18.55
C GLY A 635 -31.42 -5.77 19.37
N LEU A 636 -30.45 -4.98 18.89
CA LEU A 636 -30.10 -3.69 19.50
C LEU A 636 -31.30 -2.73 19.57
N LEU A 637 -32.12 -2.68 18.51
CA LEU A 637 -33.33 -1.88 18.48
C LEU A 637 -34.35 -2.36 19.50
N VAL A 638 -34.56 -3.67 19.62
CA VAL A 638 -35.45 -4.22 20.66
C VAL A 638 -35.01 -3.80 22.06
N VAL A 639 -33.70 -3.79 22.32
CA VAL A 639 -33.10 -3.37 23.59
C VAL A 639 -33.23 -1.85 23.81
N ALA A 640 -33.13 -1.05 22.74
CA ALA A 640 -33.07 0.40 22.81
C ALA A 640 -34.44 1.11 22.66
N LEU A 641 -35.47 0.40 22.18
CA LEU A 641 -36.84 0.92 22.01
C LEU A 641 -37.44 1.66 23.23
N PRO A 642 -37.18 1.25 24.49
CA PRO A 642 -37.69 1.98 25.66
C PRO A 642 -37.06 3.36 25.85
N ASP A 643 -35.84 3.56 25.36
CA ASP A 643 -35.02 4.76 25.59
C ASP A 643 -34.99 5.69 24.36
N PHE A 644 -35.28 5.17 23.16
CA PHE A 644 -35.33 5.97 21.93
C PHE A 644 -36.62 6.77 21.80
N GLY A 645 -36.60 8.02 22.27
CA GLY A 645 -37.49 9.09 21.80
C GLY A 645 -37.08 9.70 20.45
N GLY A 646 -36.06 9.12 19.80
CA GLY A 646 -35.35 9.69 18.64
C GLY A 646 -36.02 9.48 17.28
N SER A 647 -35.51 10.20 16.29
CA SER A 647 -35.99 10.22 14.91
C SER A 647 -35.52 8.99 14.11
N LEU A 648 -36.17 8.70 12.98
CA LEU A 648 -35.72 7.65 12.03
C LEU A 648 -34.28 7.90 11.52
N VAL A 649 -33.77 9.12 11.60
CA VAL A 649 -32.41 9.48 11.16
C VAL A 649 -31.37 8.89 12.12
N ASP A 650 -31.58 9.04 13.43
CA ASP A 650 -30.70 8.50 14.47
C ASP A 650 -30.59 6.97 14.38
N LEU A 651 -31.70 6.34 13.97
CA LEU A 651 -31.78 4.91 13.67
C LEU A 651 -30.90 4.50 12.48
N LEU A 652 -30.93 5.28 11.40
CA LEU A 652 -30.15 5.02 10.19
C LEU A 652 -28.66 5.24 10.42
N GLU A 653 -28.28 6.24 11.21
CA GLU A 653 -26.89 6.47 11.62
C GLU A 653 -26.39 5.33 12.52
N SER A 654 -27.22 4.86 13.46
CA SER A 654 -26.91 3.71 14.32
C SER A 654 -26.74 2.39 13.55
N LEU A 655 -27.29 2.26 12.33
CA LEU A 655 -27.07 1.10 11.45
C LEU A 655 -25.69 1.13 10.77
N ALA A 656 -25.12 2.31 10.55
CA ALA A 656 -23.88 2.46 9.81
C ALA A 656 -22.67 1.92 10.60
N ILE A 657 -22.63 2.18 11.92
CA ILE A 657 -21.59 1.71 12.84
C ILE A 657 -21.34 0.19 12.76
N PRO A 658 -22.33 -0.66 13.10
CA PRO A 658 -22.12 -2.11 13.11
C PRO A 658 -21.87 -2.71 11.73
N LEU A 659 -22.41 -2.11 10.66
CA LEU A 659 -22.17 -2.57 9.29
C LEU A 659 -20.76 -2.22 8.81
N GLY A 660 -20.28 -1.02 9.12
CA GLY A 660 -18.91 -0.59 8.83
C GLY A 660 -17.88 -1.40 9.61
N LEU A 661 -18.06 -1.57 10.93
CA LEU A 661 -17.21 -2.44 11.74
C LEU A 661 -17.27 -3.90 11.25
N GLY A 662 -18.45 -4.36 10.82
CA GLY A 662 -18.64 -5.67 10.21
C GLY A 662 -17.84 -5.86 8.91
N LEU A 663 -17.60 -4.80 8.13
CA LEU A 663 -16.72 -4.84 6.95
C LEU A 663 -15.26 -5.07 7.35
N ALA A 664 -14.76 -4.34 8.35
CA ALA A 664 -13.40 -4.55 8.85
C ALA A 664 -13.23 -6.00 9.38
N ALA A 665 -14.21 -6.46 10.18
CA ALA A 665 -14.24 -7.82 10.70
C ALA A 665 -14.30 -8.88 9.59
N LEU A 666 -15.08 -8.65 8.51
CA LEU A 666 -15.13 -9.52 7.34
C LEU A 666 -13.76 -9.68 6.67
N LEU A 667 -13.01 -8.59 6.51
CA LEU A 667 -11.69 -8.64 5.87
C LEU A 667 -10.70 -9.42 6.75
N VAL A 668 -10.63 -9.13 8.04
CA VAL A 668 -9.76 -9.85 8.99
C VAL A 668 -10.15 -11.34 9.05
N ALA A 669 -11.43 -11.65 9.14
CA ALA A 669 -11.96 -13.01 9.13
C ALA A 669 -11.62 -13.77 7.83
N SER A 670 -11.67 -13.08 6.68
CA SER A 670 -11.29 -13.64 5.38
C SER A 670 -9.81 -13.99 5.33
N ALA A 671 -8.95 -13.19 5.98
CA ALA A 671 -7.53 -13.49 6.11
C ALA A 671 -7.30 -14.74 6.96
N ALA A 672 -7.88 -14.77 8.16
CA ALA A 672 -7.77 -15.91 9.08
C ALA A 672 -8.26 -17.22 8.44
N GLY A 673 -9.45 -17.21 7.82
CA GLY A 673 -9.99 -18.39 7.14
C GLY A 673 -9.21 -18.80 5.90
N GLY A 674 -8.57 -17.86 5.22
CA GLY A 674 -7.67 -18.12 4.09
C GLY A 674 -6.38 -18.83 4.50
N LEU A 675 -5.86 -18.52 5.70
CA LEU A 675 -4.63 -19.09 6.26
C LEU A 675 -4.85 -20.45 6.95
N ALA A 676 -6.05 -20.70 7.46
CA ALA A 676 -6.37 -21.91 8.20
C ALA A 676 -6.21 -23.19 7.35
N VAL A 677 -5.74 -24.26 8.00
CA VAL A 677 -5.64 -25.61 7.40
C VAL A 677 -7.05 -26.09 7.07
N ARG A 678 -7.31 -26.28 5.77
CA ARG A 678 -8.65 -26.57 5.27
C ARG A 678 -9.07 -27.99 5.67
N SER A 679 -10.08 -28.08 6.53
CA SER A 679 -10.80 -29.34 6.72
C SER A 679 -11.74 -29.56 5.53
N THR A 680 -11.90 -30.83 5.11
CA THR A 680 -12.91 -31.25 4.13
C THR A 680 -14.29 -31.45 4.76
N ALA A 681 -14.47 -31.01 6.02
CA ALA A 681 -15.77 -31.07 6.67
C ALA A 681 -16.78 -30.28 5.82
N GLY A 682 -17.84 -30.95 5.37
CA GLY A 682 -18.83 -30.34 4.48
C GLY A 682 -19.42 -29.06 5.07
N SER A 683 -20.04 -28.20 4.27
CA SER A 683 -20.49 -26.84 4.67
C SER A 683 -21.63 -26.78 5.70
N ARG A 684 -22.17 -27.92 6.15
CA ARG A 684 -23.31 -28.01 7.06
C ARG A 684 -23.09 -27.43 8.47
N PRO A 685 -21.90 -27.49 9.12
CA PRO A 685 -21.71 -26.96 10.45
C PRO A 685 -21.44 -25.45 10.46
N ALA A 686 -21.40 -24.78 9.30
CA ALA A 686 -21.06 -23.35 9.24
C ALA A 686 -21.99 -22.44 10.05
N PRO A 687 -23.32 -22.65 10.07
CA PRO A 687 -24.19 -21.85 10.93
C PRO A 687 -23.89 -22.04 12.41
N VAL A 688 -23.69 -23.29 12.85
CA VAL A 688 -23.40 -23.63 14.25
C VAL A 688 -22.05 -23.05 14.68
N LEU A 689 -21.01 -23.19 13.86
CA LEU A 689 -19.71 -22.59 14.15
C LEU A 689 -19.81 -21.06 14.21
N GLY A 690 -20.53 -20.43 13.27
CA GLY A 690 -20.76 -18.99 13.29
C GLY A 690 -21.43 -18.54 14.58
N ALA A 691 -22.50 -19.23 15.01
CA ALA A 691 -23.21 -18.97 16.25
C ALA A 691 -22.31 -19.06 17.50
N LEU A 692 -21.50 -20.13 17.58
CA LEU A 692 -20.56 -20.33 18.69
C LEU A 692 -19.48 -19.26 18.72
N LEU A 693 -18.91 -18.91 17.57
CA LEU A 693 -17.92 -17.83 17.46
C LEU A 693 -18.53 -16.47 17.84
N THR A 694 -19.80 -16.21 17.47
CA THR A 694 -20.50 -14.99 17.87
C THR A 694 -20.72 -14.93 19.38
N LEU A 695 -21.11 -16.04 20.01
CA LEU A 695 -21.27 -16.10 21.46
C LEU A 695 -19.95 -15.80 22.18
N LEU A 696 -18.85 -16.40 21.73
CA LEU A 696 -17.52 -16.18 22.32
C LEU A 696 -17.05 -14.73 22.12
N ALA A 697 -17.24 -14.17 20.93
CA ALA A 697 -16.90 -12.77 20.64
C ALA A 697 -17.74 -11.81 21.49
N GLY A 698 -19.05 -12.06 21.61
CA GLY A 698 -19.94 -11.24 22.42
C GLY A 698 -19.58 -11.26 23.90
N ILE A 699 -19.32 -12.45 24.47
CA ILE A 699 -18.84 -12.58 25.86
C ILE A 699 -17.50 -11.85 26.04
N GLY A 700 -16.56 -12.02 25.10
CA GLY A 700 -15.27 -11.34 25.15
C GLY A 700 -15.41 -9.82 25.20
N VAL A 701 -16.24 -9.26 24.31
CA VAL A 701 -16.50 -7.82 24.23
C VAL A 701 -17.10 -7.29 25.53
N LEU A 702 -18.11 -7.97 26.07
CA LEU A 702 -18.79 -7.54 27.30
C LEU A 702 -17.95 -7.78 28.56
N SER A 703 -17.01 -8.73 28.55
CA SER A 703 -16.15 -9.02 29.70
C SER A 703 -14.97 -8.05 29.86
N ALA A 704 -14.62 -7.32 28.81
CA ALA A 704 -13.48 -6.41 28.80
C ALA A 704 -13.78 -5.13 27.97
N PRO A 705 -14.86 -4.39 28.29
CA PRO A 705 -15.27 -3.22 27.52
C PRO A 705 -14.17 -2.14 27.50
N SER A 706 -13.42 -1.99 28.60
CA SER A 706 -12.30 -1.05 28.72
C SER A 706 -11.12 -1.34 27.77
N VAL A 707 -10.95 -2.59 27.33
CA VAL A 707 -9.88 -2.95 26.38
C VAL A 707 -10.27 -2.62 24.94
N ILE A 708 -11.56 -2.68 24.62
CA ILE A 708 -12.09 -2.54 23.26
C ILE A 708 -12.58 -1.11 22.98
N ALA A 709 -13.06 -0.44 24.02
CA ALA A 709 -13.51 0.95 24.00
C ALA A 709 -12.93 1.70 25.22
N PRO A 710 -11.62 1.98 25.25
CA PRO A 710 -11.00 2.73 26.35
C PRO A 710 -11.43 4.21 26.45
N TRP A 711 -12.25 4.70 25.52
CA TRP A 711 -12.51 6.14 25.33
C TRP A 711 -13.59 6.77 26.22
N ALA A 712 -14.31 5.99 27.04
CA ALA A 712 -15.13 6.53 28.11
C ALA A 712 -14.82 5.81 29.44
N VAL A 713 -13.56 5.97 29.87
CA VAL A 713 -13.33 6.20 31.30
C VAL A 713 -14.40 7.20 31.77
N PRO A 714 -15.27 6.85 32.74
CA PRO A 714 -16.36 7.72 33.15
C PRO A 714 -15.79 9.09 33.51
N ALA A 715 -16.47 10.17 33.13
CA ALA A 715 -16.19 11.51 33.66
C ALA A 715 -16.19 11.56 35.21
N SER A 716 -16.66 10.49 35.88
CA SER A 716 -16.58 10.30 37.33
C SER A 716 -15.29 9.63 37.84
N ALA A 717 -14.50 8.95 37.02
CA ALA A 717 -13.12 8.61 37.35
C ALA A 717 -12.27 9.80 36.91
N GLN A 718 -12.19 10.82 37.78
CA GLN A 718 -11.57 12.14 37.54
C GLN A 718 -10.70 12.18 36.28
N PRO A 719 -11.24 12.59 35.11
CA PRO A 719 -10.48 12.64 33.87
C PRO A 719 -9.17 13.41 34.03
N GLY A 720 -9.11 14.38 34.95
CA GLY A 720 -7.88 15.08 35.29
C GLY A 720 -6.72 14.21 35.80
N ALA A 721 -6.95 13.01 36.34
CA ALA A 721 -5.86 12.16 36.82
C ALA A 721 -5.21 11.33 35.70
N ALA A 722 -6.00 10.68 34.85
CA ALA A 722 -5.50 9.90 33.72
C ALA A 722 -5.07 10.80 32.56
N LEU A 723 -5.88 11.82 32.23
CA LEU A 723 -5.49 12.86 31.27
C LEU A 723 -4.29 13.63 31.80
N GLY A 724 -4.25 13.96 33.09
CA GLY A 724 -3.08 14.61 33.70
C GLY A 724 -1.83 13.73 33.70
N ALA A 725 -1.97 12.40 33.82
CA ALA A 725 -0.85 11.47 33.68
C ALA A 725 -0.35 11.39 32.23
N ALA A 726 -1.25 11.33 31.25
CA ALA A 726 -0.92 11.34 29.83
C ALA A 726 -0.32 12.69 29.39
N GLU A 727 -0.90 13.81 29.83
CA GLU A 727 -0.37 15.17 29.61
C GLU A 727 1.02 15.32 30.23
N ALA A 728 1.22 14.82 31.46
CA ALA A 728 2.54 14.79 32.08
C ALA A 728 3.52 13.91 31.29
N GLY A 729 3.10 12.74 30.81
CA GLY A 729 3.92 11.86 29.96
C GLY A 729 4.34 12.54 28.65
N ILE A 730 3.40 13.21 27.99
CA ILE A 730 3.66 13.98 26.74
C ILE A 730 4.58 15.17 27.03
N GLU A 731 4.35 15.91 28.12
CA GLU A 731 5.22 17.04 28.52
C GLU A 731 6.65 16.56 28.79
N ILE A 732 6.82 15.44 29.52
CA ILE A 732 8.11 14.82 29.80
C ILE A 732 8.79 14.36 28.51
N ALA A 733 8.09 13.63 27.65
CA ALA A 733 8.63 13.14 26.39
C ALA A 733 9.05 14.29 25.45
N THR A 734 8.25 15.36 25.39
CA THR A 734 8.55 16.58 24.63
C THR A 734 9.80 17.25 25.17
N TRP A 735 9.91 17.43 26.48
CA TRP A 735 11.07 18.06 27.10
C TRP A 735 12.36 17.25 26.89
N LEU A 736 12.30 15.92 27.03
CA LEU A 736 13.42 15.01 26.83
C LEU A 736 13.88 14.93 25.36
N SER A 737 12.96 15.09 24.41
CA SER A 737 13.29 15.00 22.98
C SER A 737 13.70 16.34 22.36
N SER A 738 13.33 17.47 22.96
CA SER A 738 13.58 18.82 22.40
C SER A 738 14.43 19.71 23.31
N THR A 739 13.92 20.03 24.51
CA THR A 739 14.47 21.08 25.37
C THR A 739 15.81 20.66 25.98
N GLU A 740 15.91 19.45 26.51
CA GLU A 740 17.15 18.94 27.12
C GLU A 740 18.29 18.79 26.10
N PRO A 741 18.09 18.17 24.92
CA PRO A 741 19.15 18.04 23.93
C PRO A 741 19.64 19.38 23.40
N ASP A 742 18.74 20.35 23.15
CA ASP A 742 19.12 21.70 22.70
C ASP A 742 19.95 22.43 23.77
N ALA A 743 19.49 22.42 25.02
CA ALA A 743 20.21 23.04 26.12
C ALA A 743 21.60 22.43 26.32
N ARG A 744 21.70 21.10 26.25
CA ARG A 744 22.99 20.38 26.34
C ARG A 744 23.91 20.75 25.18
N ALA A 745 23.38 20.84 23.95
CA ALA A 745 24.14 21.22 22.76
C ALA A 745 24.68 22.65 22.85
N ARG A 746 23.83 23.63 23.20
CA ARG A 746 24.20 25.04 23.36
C ARG A 746 25.20 25.24 24.51
N MET A 747 24.98 24.60 25.66
CA MET A 747 25.91 24.64 26.78
C MET A 747 27.28 24.07 26.41
N ARG A 748 27.33 22.95 25.67
CA ARG A 748 28.57 22.35 25.20
C ARG A 748 29.30 23.24 24.18
N ALA A 749 28.57 23.85 23.25
CA ALA A 749 29.15 24.78 22.29
C ALA A 749 29.83 25.97 22.97
N SER A 750 29.16 26.61 23.94
CA SER A 750 29.76 27.71 24.72
C SER A 750 30.95 27.26 25.57
N ALA A 751 30.93 26.04 26.11
CA ALA A 751 32.07 25.50 26.86
C ALA A 751 33.30 25.27 25.97
N ILE A 752 33.12 24.73 24.76
CA ILE A 752 34.19 24.52 23.79
C ILE A 752 34.78 25.86 23.33
N GLU A 753 33.92 26.82 23.00
CA GLU A 753 34.35 28.17 22.61
C GLU A 753 35.14 28.85 23.75
N ALA A 754 34.67 28.72 24.99
CA ALA A 754 35.38 29.27 26.14
C ALA A 754 36.76 28.64 26.35
N GLU A 755 36.88 27.31 26.16
CA GLU A 755 38.16 26.61 26.24
C GLU A 755 39.12 27.03 25.12
N GLN A 756 38.63 27.17 23.89
CA GLN A 756 39.42 27.65 22.75
C GLN A 756 39.96 29.06 23.01
N LEU A 757 39.09 29.99 23.42
CA LEU A 757 39.47 31.38 23.72
C LEU A 757 40.45 31.48 24.89
N ALA A 758 40.32 30.62 25.91
CA ALA A 758 41.19 30.65 27.08
C ALA A 758 42.57 29.99 26.85
N THR A 759 42.72 29.17 25.80
CA THR A 759 43.95 28.41 25.53
C THR A 759 44.69 28.86 24.28
N ASP A 760 44.10 29.73 23.45
CA ASP A 760 44.73 30.25 22.24
C ASP A 760 45.89 31.20 22.59
N PRO A 761 47.16 30.84 22.29
CA PRO A 761 48.31 31.68 22.59
C PRO A 761 48.39 32.94 21.73
N ALA A 762 47.58 33.04 20.66
CA ALA A 762 47.53 34.22 19.80
C ALA A 762 46.67 35.35 20.36
N ILE A 763 45.84 35.08 21.38
CA ILE A 763 44.94 36.05 21.99
C ILE A 763 45.57 36.53 23.30
N ASP A 764 45.79 37.84 23.45
CA ASP A 764 46.28 38.37 24.73
C ASP A 764 45.20 38.22 25.83
N PRO A 765 45.59 38.08 27.12
CA PRO A 765 44.63 37.80 28.19
C PRO A 765 43.48 38.80 28.32
N GLN A 766 43.71 40.10 28.07
CA GLN A 766 42.65 41.11 28.16
C GLN A 766 41.64 40.97 27.02
N THR A 767 42.12 40.77 25.80
CA THR A 767 41.26 40.48 24.64
C THR A 767 40.50 39.17 24.84
N GLY A 768 41.14 38.13 25.36
CA GLY A 768 40.51 36.85 25.69
C GLY A 768 39.39 37.00 26.72
N ALA A 769 39.61 37.78 27.78
CA ALA A 769 38.57 38.08 28.77
C ALA A 769 37.35 38.78 28.15
N SER A 770 37.56 39.76 27.26
CA SER A 770 36.47 40.45 26.56
C SER A 770 35.67 39.51 25.66
N LEU A 771 36.36 38.68 24.87
CA LEU A 771 35.72 37.70 23.98
C LEU A 771 34.92 36.65 24.74
N LEU A 772 35.41 36.19 25.90
CA LEU A 772 34.66 35.29 26.78
C LEU A 772 33.35 35.91 27.29
N LEU A 773 33.37 37.20 27.64
CA LEU A 773 32.20 37.93 28.12
C LEU A 773 31.16 38.14 27.02
N GLU A 774 31.60 38.52 25.82
CA GLU A 774 30.74 38.83 24.67
C GLU A 774 30.16 37.58 23.99
N GLY A 775 30.91 36.47 23.97
CA GLY A 775 30.48 35.20 23.35
C GLY A 775 29.93 34.21 24.39
N PRO A 776 30.76 33.30 24.92
CA PRO A 776 30.30 32.21 25.79
C PRO A 776 29.46 32.61 27.01
N VAL A 777 29.82 33.68 27.74
CA VAL A 777 29.05 34.13 28.92
C VAL A 777 27.68 34.67 28.50
N ALA A 778 27.62 35.47 27.43
CA ALA A 778 26.36 35.98 26.89
C ALA A 778 25.47 34.84 26.34
N GLY A 779 26.07 33.86 25.64
CA GLY A 779 25.36 32.70 25.12
C GLY A 779 24.74 31.83 26.22
N LEU A 780 25.47 31.57 27.30
CA LEU A 780 24.95 30.83 28.46
C LEU A 780 23.89 31.64 29.24
N ALA A 781 24.01 32.97 29.30
CA ALA A 781 22.98 33.82 29.88
C ALA A 781 21.67 33.75 29.07
N ALA A 782 21.76 33.87 27.74
CA ALA A 782 20.59 33.76 26.87
C ALA A 782 19.94 32.37 26.98
N LEU A 783 20.74 31.29 27.01
CA LEU A 783 20.21 29.94 27.22
C LEU A 783 19.47 29.81 28.55
N ARG A 784 20.00 30.39 29.64
CA ARG A 784 19.33 30.40 30.94
C ARG A 784 17.99 31.13 30.88
N ASP A 785 17.95 32.28 30.22
CA ASP A 785 16.72 33.08 30.07
C ASP A 785 15.68 32.33 29.24
N ASP A 786 16.09 31.67 28.15
CA ASP A 786 15.22 30.80 27.33
C ASP A 786 14.63 29.67 28.17
N LEU A 787 15.46 28.94 28.93
CA LEU A 787 15.01 27.87 29.83
C LEU A 787 14.05 28.38 30.89
N THR A 788 14.31 29.55 31.48
CA THR A 788 13.42 30.16 32.48
C THR A 788 12.06 30.54 31.88
N GLY A 789 12.00 30.77 30.56
CA GLY A 789 10.77 31.01 29.82
C GLY A 789 9.91 29.76 29.58
N VAL A 790 10.49 28.56 29.66
CA VAL A 790 9.77 27.29 29.46
C VAL A 790 8.87 27.01 30.66
N ARG A 791 7.56 26.86 30.41
CA ARG A 791 6.59 26.53 31.46
C ARG A 791 6.49 25.02 31.60
N VAL A 792 6.76 24.52 32.80
CA VAL A 792 6.69 23.09 33.14
C VAL A 792 5.63 22.83 34.20
N GLN A 793 4.64 22.00 33.88
CA GLN A 793 3.49 21.68 34.72
C GLN A 793 3.75 20.49 35.64
N ASP A 794 4.35 19.41 35.14
CA ASP A 794 4.71 18.24 35.95
C ASP A 794 5.74 18.60 37.03
N ALA A 795 5.46 18.21 38.28
CA ALA A 795 6.28 18.60 39.42
C ALA A 795 7.69 17.97 39.41
N GLN A 796 7.81 16.73 38.91
CA GLN A 796 9.08 16.03 38.82
C GLN A 796 9.91 16.61 37.68
N LEU A 797 9.29 16.80 36.51
CA LEU A 797 9.92 17.47 35.37
C LEU A 797 10.39 18.88 35.73
N ARG A 798 9.57 19.65 36.46
CA ARG A 798 9.94 20.99 36.93
C ARG A 798 11.17 20.97 37.82
N ALA A 799 11.32 19.96 38.69
CA ALA A 799 12.50 19.81 39.52
C ALA A 799 13.76 19.54 38.69
N VAL A 800 13.69 18.62 37.72
CA VAL A 800 14.81 18.31 36.80
C VAL A 800 15.14 19.52 35.92
N HIS A 801 14.12 20.22 35.44
CA HIS A 801 14.29 21.43 34.64
C HIS A 801 14.97 22.55 35.43
N GLN A 802 14.62 22.75 36.71
CA GLN A 802 15.31 23.71 37.57
C GLN A 802 16.77 23.31 37.81
N GLN A 803 17.06 22.02 38.00
CA GLN A 803 18.44 21.53 38.12
C GLN A 803 19.26 21.82 36.85
N LEU A 804 18.65 21.70 35.66
CA LEU A 804 19.28 22.05 34.39
C LEU A 804 19.57 23.56 34.30
N ILE A 805 18.64 24.42 34.72
CA ILE A 805 18.85 25.88 34.80
C ILE A 805 20.04 26.20 35.74
N ASP A 806 20.09 25.55 36.90
CA ASP A 806 21.15 25.76 37.88
C ASP A 806 22.52 25.28 37.35
N LEU A 807 22.53 24.19 36.58
CA LEU A 807 23.73 23.68 35.91
C LEU A 807 24.26 24.67 34.86
N VAL A 808 23.37 25.23 34.03
CA VAL A 808 23.72 26.25 33.03
C VAL A 808 24.29 27.51 33.70
N GLU A 809 23.68 27.96 34.80
CA GLU A 809 24.18 29.11 35.57
C GLU A 809 25.56 28.84 36.19
N THR A 810 25.77 27.66 36.77
CA THR A 810 27.10 27.26 37.27
C THR A 810 28.13 27.28 36.15
N LYS A 811 27.78 26.78 34.96
CA LYS A 811 28.69 26.81 33.80
C LYS A 811 29.01 28.24 33.37
N ARG A 812 28.03 29.13 33.35
CA ARG A 812 28.22 30.56 33.06
C ARG A 812 29.17 31.20 34.07
N LEU A 813 29.02 30.90 35.35
CA LEU A 813 29.90 31.40 36.41
C LEU A 813 31.32 30.86 36.30
N GLN A 814 31.53 29.64 35.81
CA GLN A 814 32.86 29.13 35.53
C GLN A 814 33.56 29.94 34.44
N VAL A 815 32.86 30.19 33.33
CA VAL A 815 33.42 30.99 32.22
C VAL A 815 33.70 32.42 32.69
N LEU A 816 32.81 33.01 33.50
CA LEU A 816 33.02 34.33 34.09
C LEU A 816 34.24 34.37 35.02
N ALA A 817 34.49 33.31 35.79
CA ALA A 817 35.70 33.20 36.63
C ALA A 817 36.97 33.11 35.79
N ILE A 818 36.94 32.39 34.66
CA ILE A 818 38.06 32.35 33.70
C ILE A 818 38.32 33.75 33.13
N ALA A 819 37.29 34.43 32.64
CA ALA A 819 37.40 35.79 32.11
C ALA A 819 37.96 36.76 33.17
N SER A 820 37.47 36.66 34.40
CA SER A 820 37.96 37.49 35.52
C SER A 820 39.43 37.22 35.82
N PHE A 821 39.86 35.95 35.86
CA PHE A 821 41.26 35.57 36.04
C PHE A 821 42.16 36.12 34.93
N LEU A 822 41.74 36.00 33.66
CA LEU A 822 42.51 36.54 32.53
C LEU A 822 42.65 38.07 32.59
N SER A 823 41.69 38.76 33.19
CA SER A 823 41.72 40.22 33.33
C SER A 823 42.54 40.74 34.53
N SER A 824 42.58 40.00 35.65
CA SER A 824 43.13 40.45 36.92
C SER A 824 44.35 39.68 37.42
N GLU A 825 44.60 38.49 36.88
CA GLU A 825 45.58 37.50 37.36
C GLU A 825 45.40 37.08 38.84
N ASP A 826 44.23 37.36 39.44
CA ASP A 826 43.95 37.02 40.84
C ASP A 826 43.63 35.52 41.01
N MET A 827 44.48 34.82 41.76
CA MET A 827 44.34 33.40 42.06
C MET A 827 43.03 33.03 42.78
N GLN A 828 42.35 33.98 43.43
CA GLN A 828 41.02 33.74 44.00
C GLN A 828 40.00 33.28 42.96
N HIS A 829 40.12 33.73 41.70
CA HIS A 829 39.24 33.30 40.62
C HIS A 829 39.50 31.83 40.21
N VAL A 830 40.74 31.35 40.33
CA VAL A 830 41.09 29.95 40.09
C VAL A 830 40.49 29.05 41.17
N ASP A 831 40.56 29.46 42.44
CA ASP A 831 39.94 28.71 43.54
C ASP A 831 38.42 28.69 43.42
N ARG A 832 37.81 29.82 43.02
CA ARG A 832 36.38 29.88 42.69
C ARG A 832 36.02 28.95 41.53
N LEU A 833 36.83 28.91 40.47
CA LEU A 833 36.62 28.01 39.33
C LEU A 833 36.68 26.53 39.76
N ARG A 834 37.62 26.15 40.64
CA ARG A 834 37.68 24.79 41.19
C ARG A 834 36.42 24.42 41.97
N ALA A 835 35.93 25.33 42.81
CA ALA A 835 34.68 25.13 43.56
C ALA A 835 33.47 24.96 42.62
N LEU A 836 33.36 25.81 41.59
CA LEU A 836 32.28 25.73 40.60
C LEU A 836 32.34 24.45 39.75
N ARG A 837 33.53 23.90 39.47
CA ARG A 837 33.68 22.60 38.78
C ARG A 837 33.21 21.43 39.64
N ALA A 838 33.47 21.47 40.94
CA ALA A 838 32.95 20.46 41.87
C ALA A 838 31.41 20.53 41.94
N GLN A 839 30.85 21.74 41.95
CA GLN A 839 29.40 21.96 41.91
C GLN A 839 28.77 21.47 40.59
N GLU A 840 29.39 21.76 39.44
CA GLU A 840 28.93 21.29 38.13
C GLU A 840 28.86 19.75 38.08
N ALA A 841 29.87 19.06 38.60
CA ALA A 841 29.90 17.59 38.60
C ALA A 841 28.71 17.01 39.39
N GLN A 842 28.39 17.60 40.55
CA GLN A 842 27.23 17.20 41.34
C GLN A 842 25.92 17.50 40.59
N GLN A 843 25.74 18.72 40.08
CA GLN A 843 24.53 19.11 39.35
C GLN A 843 24.32 18.27 38.07
N THR A 844 25.39 17.92 37.37
CA THR A 844 25.33 17.02 36.21
C THR A 844 24.80 15.66 36.63
N SER A 845 25.33 15.08 37.71
CA SER A 845 24.85 13.81 38.24
C SER A 845 23.38 13.87 38.66
N ASP A 846 22.95 14.99 39.25
CA ASP A 846 21.56 15.18 39.70
C ASP A 846 20.60 15.28 38.50
N VAL A 847 20.97 16.03 37.46
CA VAL A 847 20.19 16.14 36.20
C VAL A 847 20.11 14.78 35.50
N GLU A 848 21.21 14.03 35.40
CA GLU A 848 21.23 12.71 34.76
C GLU A 848 20.38 11.69 35.53
N ALA A 849 20.43 11.70 36.86
CA ALA A 849 19.56 10.86 37.69
C ALA A 849 18.08 11.26 37.54
N GLY A 850 17.79 12.57 37.45
CA GLY A 850 16.46 13.09 37.20
C GLY A 850 15.91 12.67 35.83
N ILE A 851 16.71 12.77 34.78
CA ILE A 851 16.37 12.33 33.41
C ILE A 851 16.09 10.83 33.39
N ALA A 852 16.93 10.01 34.04
CA ALA A 852 16.72 8.57 34.12
C ALA A 852 15.38 8.24 34.80
N ALA A 853 15.06 8.90 35.91
CA ALA A 853 13.77 8.70 36.60
C ALA A 853 12.55 9.18 35.78
N LEU A 854 12.73 10.16 34.90
CA LEU A 854 11.67 10.60 33.98
C LEU A 854 11.48 9.61 32.83
N LEU A 855 12.56 9.04 32.29
CA LEU A 855 12.50 8.00 31.26
C LEU A 855 11.81 6.74 31.78
N ASP A 856 12.17 6.26 32.98
CA ASP A 856 11.52 5.11 33.62
C ASP A 856 10.00 5.36 33.77
N ARG A 857 9.60 6.57 34.18
CA ARG A 857 8.19 6.93 34.33
C ARG A 857 7.44 6.99 32.99
N VAL A 858 8.09 7.45 31.93
CA VAL A 858 7.50 7.44 30.58
C VAL A 858 7.32 6.00 30.09
N GLU A 859 8.31 5.13 30.32
CA GLU A 859 8.24 3.71 29.98
C GLU A 859 7.10 3.01 30.74
N ASP A 860 7.00 3.22 32.06
CA ASP A 860 5.89 2.71 32.88
C ASP A 860 4.52 3.20 32.36
N SER A 861 4.42 4.48 31.97
CA SER A 861 3.17 5.07 31.47
C SER A 861 2.76 4.61 30.06
N LEU A 862 3.70 4.07 29.29
CA LEU A 862 3.45 3.50 27.96
C LEU A 862 3.07 2.02 28.04
N ASP A 863 3.47 1.35 29.12
CA ASP A 863 3.14 -0.05 29.40
C ASP A 863 1.77 -0.23 30.08
N ASP A 864 1.32 0.77 30.86
CA ASP A 864 -0.02 0.87 31.47
C ASP A 864 -1.10 1.35 30.47
#